data_AF-A0A8H3UCE7-F1
#
_entry.id   AF-A0A8H3UCE7-F1
#
_cell.length_a   1.000
_cell.length_b   1.000
_cell.length_c   1.000
_cell.angle_alpha   90.00
_cell.angle_beta   90.00
_cell.angle_gamma   90.00
#
_symmetry.space_group_name_H-M   'P 1'
#
loop_
_entity.id
_entity.type
_entity.pdbx_description
1 polymer ?
#
loop_
_entity_poly.entity_id
_entity_poly.type
_entity_poly.pdbx_seq_one_letter_code
_entity_poly.pdbx_strand_id
1 'polypeptide(L)'
;MAARRFSVNEQSSAIHMQFRECHEGHKPHAGLDPTKASTGVVWTSERAYEHGYMDDPDSWANLGQGAPEVEDEIEGCFERPHSVEVTMGGREYGPVAGIKPLRAAIANLYNAHHRVGKASLYSWENVCVVPGGRAGLIRIAAVLGHAYLGFFIPDYTAYNEMLSLFRNFGTIPVPLNRDDNYHIHPDKIEEEIKRGTSVFITSNPRNPTGQVITNPELGQIQTICRDKATLIMDEFYGGYNYTSGCDGTVVSAADNIENVDDDDVLIIDGLTKRFRLPGWRVAWIIGPKEFIKAIGSCGSYLDGGTNVPFQEAAIPMLEPNRVKKEMKALQTHFMEKRDYVVDRLRAMGFNIEEKLVPQATFYLWLDLRCLPDAINDGLNFFEACLKEKCIVVPGIFFDLNPSKRRDLFDSPCHHYVRLSYGPRMEILKKGLDAIERVVKKYGKPDEAIESENEDQNSVSKPKKKTPSDLEPTGDDDALNDLFQSEAPKPKLDQLAAIKSIHGQLFDKIIPKSPNWSISTTPLTQPVYSSQSSPAEEAAHDCPKTAPKLGKDDIRRYLTKFQESQMYFPFVRLPQDLTMETMMKRHPFLLLGILAAMSMPDVYVHQRLDAKFKRVLSEKTIERDEKSLDLLQGLLVYLAWYPIHLNPKSLQVLKFLKMAVDLAVDLKFNQHTDMVFGAISHDQDTRRASNERLAYLGCYYLSTSIVLPFGRPQPIPFSPYMQFCVELPPHDDIEARVQALVKAHHLVEQATELNKIGAQPGSPPKDSQIESLIRQLDVIQQGLSQTNSTHPSMIFSLDFTRERIYAVHTPMPKFQVHPESPCSRLHLSKCLTIVIRLMTYLTSLPPTVFTTFTFPEWYHIIDVLVTLSRLCFPIPSIPSWDPASTRQIAKYLPLVTGLQAKMEEVVQHLALKSSPLVETAHEKGHVNIPYLFSAVLAILLEQYKERVTSFVDTPFNLFDPPPQYHHAAPQQSNNTSSESQHSDSIYPMKSGLCPVMNGALKGTQYGDAMDAFKTTTGGDAWMGSEIGAEIFDGNVIEDWALWDLQASMWEGA
;
A
#
# COMPACT_ATOMS: atom_id res chain seq x y z
N MET A 1 -23.50 -6.42 7.40
CA MET A 1 -24.63 -5.47 7.35
C MET A 1 -25.04 -5.31 5.89
N ALA A 2 -26.27 -4.90 5.59
CA ALA A 2 -26.60 -4.49 4.22
C ALA A 2 -26.06 -3.08 3.96
N ALA A 3 -25.41 -2.85 2.81
CA ALA A 3 -24.91 -1.54 2.44
C ALA A 3 -26.05 -0.53 2.29
N ARG A 4 -25.82 0.72 2.73
CA ARG A 4 -26.78 1.81 2.63
C ARG A 4 -26.89 2.25 1.17
N ARG A 5 -28.10 2.18 0.61
CA ARG A 5 -28.37 2.87 -0.67
C ARG A 5 -28.30 4.37 -0.43
N PHE A 6 -27.37 5.04 -1.10
CA PHE A 6 -27.27 6.50 -1.10
C PHE A 6 -28.62 7.13 -1.46
N SER A 7 -29.05 8.13 -0.71
CA SER A 7 -30.22 8.93 -1.02
C SER A 7 -30.08 9.63 -2.38
N VAL A 8 -31.19 10.13 -2.93
CA VAL A 8 -31.18 10.91 -4.18
C VAL A 8 -30.22 12.09 -4.06
N ASN A 9 -30.21 12.78 -2.92
CA ASN A 9 -29.36 13.93 -2.66
C ASN A 9 -27.88 13.55 -2.58
N GLU A 10 -27.51 12.44 -1.94
CA GLU A 10 -26.12 11.93 -1.92
C GLU A 10 -25.60 11.50 -3.31
N GLN A 11 -26.51 11.15 -4.23
CA GLN A 11 -26.18 10.83 -5.62
C GLN A 11 -25.98 12.11 -6.45
N SER A 12 -26.88 13.09 -6.34
CA SER A 12 -26.84 14.33 -7.14
C SER A 12 -25.95 15.45 -6.57
N SER A 13 -25.56 15.36 -5.30
CA SER A 13 -24.75 16.40 -4.64
C SER A 13 -23.35 16.52 -5.26
N ALA A 14 -22.98 17.75 -5.65
CA ALA A 14 -21.63 18.07 -6.11
C ALA A 14 -20.54 17.75 -5.08
N ILE A 15 -20.72 18.10 -3.79
CA ILE A 15 -19.68 17.88 -2.76
C ILE A 15 -19.47 16.38 -2.46
N HIS A 16 -20.53 15.57 -2.50
CA HIS A 16 -20.44 14.10 -2.45
C HIS A 16 -19.72 13.50 -3.67
N MET A 17 -19.99 14.00 -4.89
CA MET A 17 -19.27 13.57 -6.10
C MET A 17 -17.78 13.94 -6.00
N GLN A 18 -17.48 15.20 -5.66
CA GLN A 18 -16.11 15.67 -5.41
C GLN A 18 -15.41 14.86 -4.31
N PHE A 19 -16.08 14.53 -3.19
CA PHE A 19 -15.45 13.73 -2.14
C PHE A 19 -15.14 12.29 -2.59
N ARG A 20 -15.98 11.70 -3.46
CA ARG A 20 -15.71 10.43 -4.13
C ARG A 20 -14.52 10.54 -5.11
N GLU A 21 -14.44 11.60 -5.90
CA GLU A 21 -13.42 11.79 -6.95
C GLU A 21 -12.05 12.25 -6.40
N CYS A 22 -12.02 13.13 -5.40
CA CYS A 22 -10.80 13.60 -4.73
C CYS A 22 -10.04 12.47 -4.02
N HIS A 23 -10.67 11.32 -3.77
CA HIS A 23 -10.00 10.13 -3.26
C HIS A 23 -9.10 9.44 -4.30
N GLU A 24 -9.32 9.66 -5.60
CA GLU A 24 -8.43 9.20 -6.68
C GLU A 24 -7.46 10.29 -7.15
N GLY A 25 -7.90 11.56 -7.17
CA GLY A 25 -7.17 12.66 -7.79
C GLY A 25 -6.17 13.40 -6.91
N HIS A 26 -4.97 12.84 -6.65
CA HIS A 26 -3.79 13.59 -6.16
C HIS A 26 -2.44 12.85 -6.37
N LYS A 27 -1.96 12.61 -7.60
CA LYS A 27 -0.58 12.10 -7.84
C LYS A 27 0.14 12.69 -9.06
N PRO A 28 1.29 13.35 -8.82
CA PRO A 28 2.42 13.36 -9.73
C PRO A 28 3.67 12.63 -9.20
N HIS A 29 3.68 12.20 -7.92
CA HIS A 29 4.86 11.63 -7.24
C HIS A 29 4.72 10.13 -6.95
N ALA A 30 5.83 9.39 -7.06
CA ALA A 30 5.85 7.94 -6.93
C ALA A 30 5.68 7.47 -5.48
N GLY A 31 6.56 7.92 -4.57
CA GLY A 31 6.54 7.56 -3.14
C GLY A 31 5.42 8.19 -2.31
N LEU A 32 4.74 9.24 -2.80
CA LEU A 32 3.64 9.87 -2.06
C LEU A 32 2.36 9.02 -2.11
N ASP A 33 1.82 8.64 -0.95
CA ASP A 33 0.45 8.14 -0.81
C ASP A 33 -0.50 9.31 -0.46
N PRO A 34 -1.22 9.89 -1.44
CA PRO A 34 -2.11 11.03 -1.18
C PRO A 34 -3.32 10.62 -0.32
N THR A 35 -3.63 9.34 -0.22
CA THR A 35 -4.78 8.86 0.55
C THR A 35 -4.58 9.00 2.05
N LYS A 36 -3.36 9.38 2.49
CA LYS A 36 -2.92 9.76 3.84
C LYS A 36 -2.66 11.26 4.02
N ALA A 37 -2.84 12.09 2.99
CA ALA A 37 -2.34 13.47 2.98
C ALA A 37 -3.24 14.47 3.75
N SER A 38 -4.56 14.28 3.76
CA SER A 38 -5.50 15.24 4.35
C SER A 38 -6.46 14.57 5.36
N THR A 39 -6.31 14.93 6.64
CA THR A 39 -7.31 14.60 7.69
C THR A 39 -8.47 15.61 7.65
N GLY A 40 -9.67 15.25 8.12
CA GLY A 40 -10.88 16.07 7.92
C GLY A 40 -10.77 17.57 8.22
N VAL A 41 -10.06 17.97 9.29
CA VAL A 41 -9.82 19.39 9.63
C VAL A 41 -8.95 20.11 8.59
N VAL A 42 -7.97 19.40 8.01
CA VAL A 42 -7.12 19.89 6.91
C VAL A 42 -7.98 20.05 5.66
N TRP A 43 -8.74 19.02 5.28
CA TRP A 43 -9.65 19.05 4.11
C TRP A 43 -10.66 20.22 4.17
N THR A 44 -11.27 20.47 5.33
CA THR A 44 -12.18 21.63 5.49
C THR A 44 -11.47 22.99 5.40
N SER A 45 -10.18 23.03 5.76
CA SER A 45 -9.36 24.25 5.69
C SER A 45 -8.82 24.49 4.28
N GLU A 46 -8.48 23.43 3.54
CA GLU A 46 -8.11 23.46 2.12
C GLU A 46 -9.26 24.00 1.26
N ARG A 47 -10.50 23.53 1.51
CA ARG A 47 -11.71 24.07 0.87
C ARG A 47 -11.94 25.55 1.17
N ALA A 48 -11.66 26.02 2.39
CA ALA A 48 -11.77 27.43 2.76
C ALA A 48 -10.70 28.31 2.08
N TYR A 49 -9.47 27.79 1.95
CA TYR A 49 -8.41 28.44 1.19
C TYR A 49 -8.77 28.60 -0.29
N GLU A 50 -9.33 27.56 -0.92
CA GLU A 50 -9.81 27.61 -2.32
C GLU A 50 -10.96 28.61 -2.55
N HIS A 51 -11.69 28.99 -1.50
CA HIS A 51 -12.71 30.04 -1.53
C HIS A 51 -12.16 31.45 -1.22
N GLY A 52 -10.83 31.61 -1.11
CA GLY A 52 -10.15 32.90 -0.87
C GLY A 52 -10.21 33.39 0.58
N TYR A 53 -10.59 32.56 1.55
CA TYR A 53 -10.85 33.04 2.92
C TYR A 53 -9.59 33.39 3.72
N MET A 54 -8.40 33.04 3.21
CA MET A 54 -7.13 33.45 3.81
C MET A 54 -6.70 34.86 3.37
N ASP A 55 -7.30 35.43 2.32
CA ASP A 55 -6.99 36.79 1.84
C ASP A 55 -7.62 37.87 2.75
N ASP A 56 -8.72 37.52 3.43
CA ASP A 56 -9.40 38.35 4.44
C ASP A 56 -9.86 37.45 5.62
N PRO A 57 -8.94 37.14 6.56
CA PRO A 57 -9.22 36.27 7.71
C PRO A 57 -10.35 36.79 8.62
N ASP A 58 -10.53 38.11 8.69
CA ASP A 58 -11.56 38.74 9.51
C ASP A 58 -12.95 38.69 8.86
N SER A 59 -13.08 38.29 7.59
CA SER A 59 -14.38 38.18 6.92
C SER A 59 -15.15 36.87 7.14
N TRP A 60 -14.55 35.85 7.76
CA TRP A 60 -15.15 34.51 7.88
C TRP A 60 -15.04 33.92 9.29
N ALA A 61 -15.58 32.71 9.49
CA ALA A 61 -15.58 32.00 10.77
C ALA A 61 -15.09 30.54 10.64
N ASN A 62 -14.04 30.21 11.38
CA ASN A 62 -13.50 28.85 11.45
C ASN A 62 -14.01 28.11 12.69
N LEU A 63 -15.20 27.51 12.61
CA LEU A 63 -15.74 26.62 13.64
C LEU A 63 -15.33 25.14 13.40
N GLY A 64 -14.43 24.87 12.45
CA GLY A 64 -13.90 23.53 12.17
C GLY A 64 -12.63 23.22 12.95
N GLN A 65 -11.76 24.22 13.14
CA GLN A 65 -10.46 24.06 13.77
C GLN A 65 -10.55 23.75 15.27
N GLY A 66 -9.84 22.71 15.69
CA GLY A 66 -9.78 22.25 17.07
C GLY A 66 -8.80 23.02 17.95
N ALA A 67 -8.85 24.36 17.95
CA ALA A 67 -8.01 25.21 18.79
C ALA A 67 -8.88 26.13 19.68
N PRO A 68 -8.52 26.33 20.95
CA PRO A 68 -9.09 27.41 21.76
C PRO A 68 -8.52 28.76 21.28
N GLU A 69 -9.16 29.87 21.67
CA GLU A 69 -8.51 31.18 21.63
C GLU A 69 -7.22 31.18 22.49
N VAL A 70 -6.20 31.93 22.08
CA VAL A 70 -4.83 31.88 22.64
C VAL A 70 -4.45 33.15 23.40
N GLU A 71 -5.28 34.19 23.30
CA GLU A 71 -5.08 35.52 23.84
C GLU A 71 -5.28 35.58 25.35
N ASP A 72 -4.52 36.41 26.06
CA ASP A 72 -4.58 36.56 27.52
C ASP A 72 -5.75 37.43 28.03
N GLU A 73 -6.81 37.54 27.22
CA GLU A 73 -8.02 38.32 27.50
C GLU A 73 -9.05 37.59 28.39
N ILE A 74 -8.85 36.29 28.67
CA ILE A 74 -9.77 35.50 29.52
C ILE A 74 -9.55 35.89 31.00
N GLU A 75 -10.59 36.41 31.66
CA GLU A 75 -10.50 36.86 33.05
C GLU A 75 -10.11 35.72 34.00
N GLY A 76 -9.09 35.95 34.84
CA GLY A 76 -8.61 34.99 35.84
C GLY A 76 -7.60 33.96 35.32
N CYS A 77 -7.38 33.87 34.00
CA CYS A 77 -6.21 33.21 33.44
C CYS A 77 -4.93 33.98 33.81
N PHE A 78 -3.78 33.30 33.76
CA PHE A 78 -2.48 33.96 33.90
C PHE A 78 -1.88 34.33 32.54
N GLU A 79 -1.18 35.46 32.48
CA GLU A 79 -0.49 35.93 31.28
C GLU A 79 0.61 34.94 30.81
N ARG A 80 0.68 34.67 29.50
CA ARG A 80 1.73 33.88 28.86
C ARG A 80 2.95 34.77 28.58
N PRO A 81 4.18 34.24 28.59
CA PRO A 81 5.37 35.06 28.38
C PRO A 81 5.48 35.48 26.90
N HIS A 82 5.42 36.79 26.64
CA HIS A 82 5.63 37.41 25.31
C HIS A 82 7.05 37.21 24.76
N SER A 83 8.01 36.82 25.61
CA SER A 83 9.40 36.53 25.26
C SER A 83 9.94 35.38 26.10
N VAL A 84 10.74 34.51 25.51
CA VAL A 84 11.42 33.39 26.20
C VAL A 84 12.92 33.57 26.11
N GLU A 85 13.60 33.48 27.26
CA GLU A 85 15.07 33.52 27.31
C GLU A 85 15.65 32.20 26.79
N VAL A 86 16.60 32.29 25.86
CA VAL A 86 17.34 31.13 25.35
C VAL A 86 18.65 31.02 26.13
N THR A 87 18.60 30.29 27.25
CA THR A 87 19.74 29.99 28.12
C THR A 87 20.87 29.29 27.33
N MET A 88 22.09 29.19 27.91
CA MET A 88 23.17 28.44 27.24
C MET A 88 22.82 26.96 27.08
N GLY A 89 22.21 26.32 28.09
CA GLY A 89 21.71 24.94 27.99
C GLY A 89 20.56 24.81 26.99
N GLY A 90 19.73 25.85 26.84
CA GLY A 90 18.64 25.95 25.88
C GLY A 90 19.06 25.99 24.41
N ARG A 91 20.37 26.08 24.11
CA ARG A 91 20.95 26.04 22.76
C ARG A 91 21.47 24.66 22.37
N GLU A 92 21.70 23.80 23.37
CA GLU A 92 22.26 22.46 23.20
C GLU A 92 21.16 21.39 23.04
N TYR A 93 21.55 20.17 22.68
CA TYR A 93 20.65 19.03 22.67
C TYR A 93 20.18 18.68 24.10
N GLY A 94 18.92 18.95 24.39
CA GLY A 94 18.26 18.45 25.61
C GLY A 94 18.02 16.93 25.58
N PRO A 95 17.80 16.29 26.74
CA PRO A 95 17.48 14.86 26.79
C PRO A 95 16.22 14.53 25.99
N VAL A 96 16.23 13.42 25.25
CA VAL A 96 15.14 12.97 24.36
C VAL A 96 13.78 12.80 25.07
N ALA A 97 13.82 12.43 26.35
CA ALA A 97 12.64 12.31 27.22
C ALA A 97 12.24 13.62 27.94
N GLY A 98 12.89 14.74 27.62
CA GLY A 98 12.70 16.05 28.25
C GLY A 98 13.65 16.35 29.41
N ILE A 99 13.76 17.63 29.74
CA ILE A 99 14.61 18.10 30.85
C ILE A 99 14.02 17.66 32.21
N LYS A 100 14.87 17.20 33.12
CA LYS A 100 14.46 16.69 34.44
C LYS A 100 13.61 17.70 35.26
N PRO A 101 13.88 19.01 35.27
CA PRO A 101 13.04 19.98 35.97
C PRO A 101 11.59 20.02 35.47
N LEU A 102 11.35 19.97 34.15
CA LEU A 102 9.99 19.93 33.60
C LEU A 102 9.30 18.59 33.91
N ARG A 103 10.01 17.47 33.74
CA ARG A 103 9.50 16.13 34.08
C ARG A 103 9.06 16.04 35.55
N ALA A 104 9.84 16.65 36.45
CA ALA A 104 9.50 16.75 37.87
C ALA A 104 8.30 17.67 38.13
N ALA A 105 8.20 18.81 37.43
CA ALA A 105 7.05 19.73 37.55
C ALA A 105 5.74 19.07 37.08
N ILE A 106 5.78 18.30 35.98
CA ILE A 106 4.65 17.50 35.49
C ILE A 106 4.25 16.45 36.52
N ALA A 107 5.20 15.64 37.02
CA ALA A 107 4.91 14.62 38.03
C ALA A 107 4.31 15.23 39.32
N ASN A 108 4.83 16.38 39.76
CA ASN A 108 4.29 17.15 40.88
C ASN A 108 2.86 17.64 40.63
N LEU A 109 2.53 18.10 39.41
CA LEU A 109 1.17 18.51 39.04
C LEU A 109 0.17 17.36 39.16
N TYR A 110 0.45 16.20 38.57
CA TYR A 110 -0.43 15.02 38.68
C TYR A 110 -0.52 14.53 40.13
N ASN A 111 0.58 14.52 40.89
CA ASN A 111 0.55 14.12 42.31
C ASN A 111 -0.32 15.08 43.16
N ALA A 112 -0.21 16.39 42.94
CA ALA A 112 -0.93 17.40 43.71
C ALA A 112 -2.41 17.56 43.33
N HIS A 113 -2.81 17.20 42.10
CA HIS A 113 -4.20 17.25 41.65
C HIS A 113 -4.94 15.91 41.85
N HIS A 114 -4.29 14.79 41.54
CA HIS A 114 -4.95 13.48 41.40
C HIS A 114 -4.52 12.41 42.41
N ARG A 115 -3.39 12.61 43.13
CA ARG A 115 -2.82 11.58 44.03
C ARG A 115 -2.65 12.01 45.48
N VAL A 116 -3.38 13.04 45.91
CA VAL A 116 -3.46 13.45 47.31
C VAL A 116 -3.94 12.28 48.18
N GLY A 117 -3.11 11.85 49.14
CA GLY A 117 -3.41 10.72 50.03
C GLY A 117 -3.22 9.32 49.42
N LYS A 118 -2.74 9.19 48.17
CA LYS A 118 -2.33 7.90 47.59
C LYS A 118 -0.93 7.52 48.08
N ALA A 119 -0.67 6.21 48.25
CA ALA A 119 0.63 5.72 48.69
C ALA A 119 1.70 5.73 47.57
N SER A 120 1.32 5.35 46.35
CA SER A 120 2.19 5.40 45.18
C SER A 120 2.04 6.73 44.43
N LEU A 121 3.16 7.39 44.11
CA LEU A 121 3.26 8.73 43.55
C LEU A 121 4.23 8.75 42.36
N TYR A 122 3.94 9.56 41.34
CA TYR A 122 4.78 9.68 40.15
C TYR A 122 6.14 10.32 40.45
N SER A 123 7.20 9.73 39.90
CA SER A 123 8.55 10.31 39.79
C SER A 123 8.69 11.10 38.48
N TRP A 124 9.76 11.91 38.35
CA TRP A 124 10.19 12.47 37.06
C TRP A 124 10.51 11.36 36.02
N GLU A 125 10.82 10.15 36.48
CA GLU A 125 11.05 8.96 35.66
C GLU A 125 9.76 8.41 35.03
N ASN A 126 8.60 8.70 35.64
CA ASN A 126 7.28 8.32 35.11
C ASN A 126 6.78 9.30 34.02
N VAL A 127 7.54 10.32 33.65
CA VAL A 127 7.17 11.33 32.64
C VAL A 127 8.14 11.31 31.46
N CYS A 128 7.63 11.36 30.23
CA CYS A 128 8.38 11.66 29.01
C CYS A 128 7.80 12.91 28.32
N VAL A 129 8.64 13.90 28.00
CA VAL A 129 8.24 15.12 27.26
C VAL A 129 8.44 14.90 25.76
N VAL A 130 7.41 15.18 24.96
CA VAL A 130 7.33 14.89 23.52
C VAL A 130 6.94 16.14 22.71
N PRO A 131 7.33 16.26 21.42
CA PRO A 131 7.12 17.46 20.59
C PRO A 131 5.64 17.63 20.09
N GLY A 132 4.70 17.48 21.02
CA GLY A 132 3.26 17.62 20.82
C GLY A 132 2.54 16.27 20.74
N GLY A 133 1.23 16.28 21.01
CA GLY A 133 0.43 15.05 21.18
C GLY A 133 0.53 14.03 20.03
N ARG A 134 0.57 14.46 18.76
CA ARG A 134 0.74 13.51 17.63
C ARG A 134 2.10 12.79 17.66
N ALA A 135 3.17 13.46 18.07
CA ALA A 135 4.48 12.81 18.23
C ALA A 135 4.44 11.80 19.39
N GLY A 136 3.83 12.18 20.52
CA GLY A 136 3.62 11.27 21.64
C GLY A 136 2.80 10.03 21.28
N LEU A 137 1.71 10.17 20.52
CA LEU A 137 0.92 9.03 20.01
C LEU A 137 1.77 8.08 19.15
N ILE A 138 2.62 8.62 18.26
CA ILE A 138 3.55 7.81 17.46
C ILE A 138 4.61 7.14 18.35
N ARG A 139 5.15 7.82 19.37
CA ARG A 139 6.08 7.22 20.34
C ARG A 139 5.44 6.09 21.18
N ILE A 140 4.19 6.24 21.60
CA ILE A 140 3.42 5.16 22.27
C ILE A 140 3.25 3.99 21.30
N ALA A 141 2.77 4.24 20.08
CA ALA A 141 2.56 3.20 19.08
C ALA A 141 3.85 2.46 18.68
N ALA A 142 5.00 3.14 18.70
CA ALA A 142 6.31 2.54 18.40
C ALA A 142 6.85 1.59 19.48
N VAL A 143 6.35 1.65 20.71
CA VAL A 143 6.79 0.75 21.80
C VAL A 143 5.80 -0.37 22.10
N LEU A 144 4.57 -0.30 21.59
CA LEU A 144 3.60 -1.38 21.70
C LEU A 144 3.98 -2.54 20.78
N GLY A 145 3.91 -3.76 21.29
CA GLY A 145 4.17 -4.98 20.52
C GLY A 145 3.06 -5.33 19.52
N HIS A 146 2.87 -6.62 19.27
CA HIS A 146 1.68 -7.10 18.59
C HIS A 146 0.48 -7.07 19.55
N ALA A 147 -0.57 -6.34 19.18
CA ALA A 147 -1.73 -6.11 20.03
C ALA A 147 -3.02 -6.07 19.21
N TYR A 148 -4.12 -6.50 19.81
CA TYR A 148 -5.46 -6.12 19.35
C TYR A 148 -5.82 -4.79 20.01
N LEU A 149 -5.91 -3.74 19.20
CA LEU A 149 -6.00 -2.35 19.67
C LEU A 149 -7.40 -1.80 19.41
N GLY A 150 -8.17 -1.67 20.49
CA GLY A 150 -9.53 -1.13 20.51
C GLY A 150 -9.56 0.39 20.45
N PHE A 151 -10.38 0.93 19.55
CA PHE A 151 -10.67 2.35 19.43
C PHE A 151 -12.17 2.58 19.23
N PHE A 152 -12.69 3.68 19.74
CA PHE A 152 -14.13 3.94 19.72
C PHE A 152 -14.58 4.72 18.47
N ILE A 153 -15.87 4.70 18.16
CA ILE A 153 -16.46 5.48 17.07
C ILE A 153 -17.73 6.20 17.58
N PRO A 154 -17.87 7.52 17.39
CA PRO A 154 -16.91 8.47 16.81
C PRO A 154 -15.82 8.90 17.81
N ASP A 155 -14.59 9.14 17.33
CA ASP A 155 -13.45 9.56 18.15
C ASP A 155 -12.46 10.44 17.36
N TYR A 156 -11.31 10.77 17.94
CA TYR A 156 -10.35 11.71 17.38
C TYR A 156 -9.68 11.17 16.11
N THR A 157 -9.92 11.87 15.00
CA THR A 157 -9.40 11.60 13.64
C THR A 157 -7.88 11.38 13.53
N ALA A 158 -7.07 11.77 14.52
CA ALA A 158 -5.62 11.58 14.49
C ALA A 158 -5.21 10.12 14.78
N TYR A 159 -6.03 9.34 15.50
CA TYR A 159 -5.73 7.92 15.72
C TYR A 159 -5.81 7.13 14.41
N ASN A 160 -6.64 7.55 13.44
CA ASN A 160 -6.76 6.91 12.13
C ASN A 160 -5.40 6.73 11.42
N GLU A 161 -4.55 7.76 11.45
CA GLU A 161 -3.24 7.73 10.79
C GLU A 161 -2.24 6.86 11.56
N MET A 162 -2.19 6.99 12.89
CA MET A 162 -1.38 6.13 13.77
C MET A 162 -1.72 4.64 13.53
N LEU A 163 -3.00 4.29 13.57
CA LEU A 163 -3.54 2.96 13.34
C LEU A 163 -3.42 2.48 11.87
N SER A 164 -3.07 3.37 10.93
CA SER A 164 -2.80 3.04 9.51
C SER A 164 -1.30 3.00 9.16
N LEU A 165 -0.43 3.42 10.09
CA LEU A 165 1.03 3.35 9.96
C LEU A 165 1.57 2.05 10.60
N PHE A 166 1.14 1.75 11.82
CA PHE A 166 1.64 0.62 12.61
C PHE A 166 0.91 -0.69 12.29
N ARG A 167 1.54 -1.52 11.45
CA ARG A 167 0.97 -2.79 10.95
C ARG A 167 1.00 -3.95 11.96
N ASN A 168 1.66 -3.76 13.10
CA ASN A 168 1.68 -4.71 14.22
C ASN A 168 0.34 -4.80 14.97
N PHE A 169 -0.58 -3.86 14.76
CA PHE A 169 -1.89 -3.83 15.42
C PHE A 169 -3.00 -4.53 14.63
N GLY A 170 -3.73 -5.42 15.29
CA GLY A 170 -5.08 -5.81 14.89
C GLY A 170 -6.06 -4.74 15.36
N THR A 171 -6.44 -3.82 14.48
CA THR A 171 -7.23 -2.64 14.85
C THR A 171 -8.72 -2.98 14.99
N ILE A 172 -9.28 -2.81 16.21
CA ILE A 172 -10.64 -3.21 16.57
C ILE A 172 -11.54 -1.96 16.70
N PRO A 173 -12.50 -1.72 15.78
CA PRO A 173 -13.47 -0.63 15.91
C PRO A 173 -14.58 -1.01 16.91
N VAL A 174 -14.75 -0.18 17.95
CA VAL A 174 -15.79 -0.34 18.98
C VAL A 174 -16.88 0.73 18.76
N PRO A 175 -17.94 0.45 17.98
CA PRO A 175 -18.99 1.43 17.72
C PRO A 175 -19.82 1.73 18.98
N LEU A 176 -19.96 3.02 19.29
CA LEU A 176 -20.84 3.49 20.37
C LEU A 176 -22.23 3.81 19.79
N ASN A 177 -23.28 3.74 20.62
CA ASN A 177 -24.64 3.92 20.11
C ASN A 177 -24.99 5.42 20.06
N ARG A 178 -25.87 5.83 19.16
CA ARG A 178 -26.47 7.17 19.22
C ARG A 178 -27.35 7.33 20.46
N ASP A 179 -28.12 6.28 20.79
CA ASP A 179 -29.17 6.37 21.83
C ASP A 179 -28.60 6.54 23.25
N ASP A 180 -27.35 6.10 23.46
CA ASP A 180 -26.58 6.32 24.70
C ASP A 180 -25.66 7.56 24.64
N ASN A 181 -25.86 8.46 23.68
CA ASN A 181 -25.04 9.67 23.42
C ASN A 181 -23.57 9.37 23.05
N TYR A 182 -23.30 8.19 22.49
CA TYR A 182 -21.98 7.65 22.21
C TYR A 182 -21.14 7.47 23.49
N HIS A 183 -21.72 6.78 24.47
CA HIS A 183 -21.11 6.52 25.78
C HIS A 183 -20.29 5.23 25.82
N ILE A 184 -19.18 5.27 26.57
CA ILE A 184 -18.27 4.15 26.80
C ILE A 184 -18.66 3.48 28.12
N HIS A 185 -19.56 2.50 28.04
CA HIS A 185 -19.97 1.70 29.20
C HIS A 185 -18.85 0.72 29.59
N PRO A 186 -18.60 0.49 30.89
CA PRO A 186 -17.62 -0.49 31.36
C PRO A 186 -17.81 -1.89 30.76
N ASP A 187 -19.05 -2.36 30.61
CA ASP A 187 -19.39 -3.67 30.05
C ASP A 187 -18.87 -3.86 28.61
N LYS A 188 -18.86 -2.80 27.79
CA LYS A 188 -18.30 -2.84 26.42
C LYS A 188 -16.78 -3.07 26.44
N ILE A 189 -16.07 -2.53 27.44
CA ILE A 189 -14.63 -2.78 27.64
C ILE A 189 -14.42 -4.24 28.02
N GLU A 190 -15.22 -4.75 28.95
CA GLU A 190 -15.12 -6.13 29.41
C GLU A 190 -15.42 -7.15 28.28
N GLU A 191 -16.43 -6.88 27.44
CA GLU A 191 -16.72 -7.67 26.25
C GLU A 191 -15.56 -7.67 25.23
N GLU A 192 -14.94 -6.53 24.95
CA GLU A 192 -13.84 -6.46 23.97
C GLU A 192 -12.54 -7.07 24.50
N ILE A 193 -12.28 -7.01 25.81
CA ILE A 193 -11.21 -7.80 26.46
C ILE A 193 -11.50 -9.31 26.31
N LYS A 194 -12.75 -9.75 26.54
CA LYS A 194 -13.16 -11.15 26.34
C LYS A 194 -13.03 -11.61 24.88
N ARG A 195 -13.03 -10.69 23.90
CA ARG A 195 -12.76 -10.94 22.48
C ARG A 195 -11.26 -10.92 22.12
N GLY A 196 -10.38 -10.55 23.07
CA GLY A 196 -8.93 -10.54 22.92
C GLY A 196 -8.29 -9.16 22.75
N THR A 197 -9.04 -8.07 22.91
CA THR A 197 -8.50 -6.70 22.87
C THR A 197 -7.55 -6.48 24.05
N SER A 198 -6.28 -6.16 23.77
CA SER A 198 -5.21 -6.05 24.75
C SER A 198 -4.69 -4.62 24.94
N VAL A 199 -5.13 -3.66 24.11
CA VAL A 199 -4.84 -2.23 24.25
C VAL A 199 -6.09 -1.45 23.88
N PHE A 200 -6.43 -0.40 24.64
CA PHE A 200 -7.47 0.57 24.27
C PHE A 200 -6.87 1.96 24.11
N ILE A 201 -7.37 2.73 23.14
CA ILE A 201 -7.10 4.17 23.02
C ILE A 201 -8.40 4.98 22.98
N THR A 202 -8.44 6.06 23.77
CA THR A 202 -9.58 6.99 23.81
C THR A 202 -9.16 8.40 24.19
N SER A 203 -9.86 9.39 23.68
CA SER A 203 -9.91 10.71 24.31
C SER A 203 -10.80 10.70 25.55
N ASN A 204 -10.40 11.33 26.65
CA ASN A 204 -11.29 11.64 27.77
C ASN A 204 -10.85 12.96 28.42
N PRO A 205 -11.65 14.04 28.34
CA PRO A 205 -12.94 14.19 27.65
C PRO A 205 -12.92 13.94 26.13
N ARG A 206 -14.06 13.50 25.59
CA ARG A 206 -14.23 12.93 24.24
C ARG A 206 -14.26 13.99 23.13
N ASN A 207 -13.39 13.86 22.15
CA ASN A 207 -13.47 14.57 20.86
C ASN A 207 -13.92 13.57 19.78
N PRO A 208 -15.10 13.72 19.14
CA PRO A 208 -15.83 14.97 18.94
C PRO A 208 -17.01 15.25 19.89
N THR A 209 -17.41 14.30 20.74
CA THR A 209 -18.76 14.30 21.34
C THR A 209 -18.97 15.28 22.50
N GLY A 210 -17.90 15.80 23.11
CA GLY A 210 -17.99 16.69 24.28
C GLY A 210 -18.44 15.99 25.56
N GLN A 211 -18.54 14.66 25.55
CA GLN A 211 -18.86 13.83 26.72
C GLN A 211 -17.59 13.54 27.54
N VAL A 212 -17.76 13.12 28.80
CA VAL A 212 -16.65 12.78 29.71
C VAL A 212 -17.00 11.59 30.58
N ILE A 213 -16.09 10.62 30.68
CA ILE A 213 -16.20 9.53 31.65
C ILE A 213 -15.66 10.05 32.97
N THR A 214 -16.50 10.09 34.01
CA THR A 214 -16.15 10.59 35.35
C THR A 214 -16.09 9.44 36.37
N ASN A 215 -15.59 9.71 37.57
CA ASN A 215 -15.62 8.73 38.65
C ASN A 215 -17.05 8.60 39.23
N PRO A 216 -17.51 7.38 39.59
CA PRO A 216 -16.73 6.15 39.75
C PRO A 216 -16.53 5.30 38.47
N GLU A 217 -17.19 5.61 37.36
CA GLU A 217 -17.20 4.79 36.14
C GLU A 217 -15.82 4.66 35.49
N LEU A 218 -15.06 5.75 35.41
CA LEU A 218 -13.66 5.72 34.93
C LEU A 218 -12.80 4.77 35.77
N GLY A 219 -13.02 4.72 37.09
CA GLY A 219 -12.38 3.76 37.99
C GLY A 219 -12.78 2.30 37.71
N GLN A 220 -14.06 2.06 37.38
CA GLN A 220 -14.54 0.72 36.99
C GLN A 220 -13.87 0.24 35.70
N ILE A 221 -13.73 1.11 34.69
CA ILE A 221 -12.99 0.81 33.45
C ILE A 221 -11.53 0.45 33.76
N GLN A 222 -10.86 1.22 34.62
CA GLN A 222 -9.48 0.92 35.02
C GLN A 222 -9.36 -0.40 35.80
N THR A 223 -10.31 -0.72 36.68
CA THR A 223 -10.38 -2.04 37.37
C THR A 223 -10.62 -3.20 36.38
N ILE A 224 -11.39 -2.99 35.32
CA ILE A 224 -11.63 -3.98 34.26
C ILE A 224 -10.36 -4.22 33.43
N CYS A 225 -9.63 -3.15 33.07
CA CYS A 225 -8.39 -3.25 32.28
C CYS A 225 -7.19 -3.81 33.06
N ARG A 226 -7.12 -3.61 34.39
CA ARG A 226 -5.99 -4.08 35.21
C ARG A 226 -5.68 -5.57 35.00
N ASP A 227 -4.39 -5.88 34.90
CA ASP A 227 -3.82 -7.20 34.59
C ASP A 227 -4.26 -7.83 33.25
N LYS A 228 -4.93 -7.07 32.36
CA LYS A 228 -5.59 -7.60 31.14
C LYS A 228 -5.36 -6.79 29.87
N ALA A 229 -5.34 -5.46 29.95
CA ALA A 229 -5.17 -4.59 28.79
C ALA A 229 -4.57 -3.22 29.15
N THR A 230 -3.67 -2.71 28.30
CA THR A 230 -3.10 -1.36 28.45
C THR A 230 -4.11 -0.29 28.04
N LEU A 231 -4.28 0.75 28.86
CA LEU A 231 -5.23 1.85 28.62
C LEU A 231 -4.52 3.15 28.28
N ILE A 232 -4.76 3.68 27.07
CA ILE A 232 -4.16 4.92 26.56
C ILE A 232 -5.20 6.03 26.59
N MET A 233 -4.96 7.03 27.45
CA MET A 233 -5.87 8.13 27.75
C MET A 233 -5.34 9.46 27.18
N ASP A 234 -6.02 10.00 26.17
CA ASP A 234 -5.75 11.33 25.60
C ASP A 234 -6.55 12.37 26.40
N GLU A 235 -5.87 13.01 27.36
CA GLU A 235 -6.45 13.88 28.38
C GLU A 235 -6.28 15.38 28.08
N PHE A 236 -5.86 15.73 26.86
CA PHE A 236 -5.66 17.11 26.42
C PHE A 236 -6.86 18.04 26.71
N TYR A 237 -8.08 17.51 26.81
CA TYR A 237 -9.27 18.31 27.11
C TYR A 237 -9.69 18.32 28.59
N GLY A 238 -8.99 17.62 29.50
CA GLY A 238 -9.39 17.45 30.91
C GLY A 238 -9.53 18.75 31.71
N GLY A 239 -8.91 19.83 31.23
CA GLY A 239 -9.09 21.19 31.78
C GLY A 239 -10.46 21.80 31.50
N TYR A 240 -11.08 21.45 30.38
CA TYR A 240 -12.39 21.93 29.94
C TYR A 240 -13.48 21.02 30.51
N ASN A 241 -13.64 21.02 31.83
CA ASN A 241 -14.62 20.20 32.56
C ASN A 241 -15.73 21.10 33.13
N TYR A 242 -16.98 20.88 32.73
CA TYR A 242 -18.13 21.63 33.25
C TYR A 242 -18.88 20.87 34.36
N THR A 243 -18.63 19.57 34.53
CA THR A 243 -19.34 18.71 35.49
C THR A 243 -19.10 19.09 36.96
N SER A 244 -17.95 19.70 37.29
CA SER A 244 -17.61 20.09 38.67
C SER A 244 -18.10 21.48 39.08
N GLY A 245 -18.92 22.14 38.26
CA GLY A 245 -19.37 23.51 38.52
C GLY A 245 -18.27 24.56 38.34
N CYS A 246 -17.33 24.31 37.43
CA CYS A 246 -16.20 25.19 37.10
C CYS A 246 -15.33 25.56 38.31
N ASP A 247 -15.03 24.58 39.18
CA ASP A 247 -14.20 24.77 40.37
C ASP A 247 -12.68 24.74 40.09
N GLY A 248 -12.28 24.42 38.85
CA GLY A 248 -10.90 24.21 38.42
C GLY A 248 -10.41 22.77 38.54
N THR A 249 -11.28 21.80 38.87
CA THR A 249 -10.93 20.37 38.91
C THR A 249 -10.91 19.74 37.52
N VAL A 250 -9.87 18.96 37.28
CA VAL A 250 -9.59 18.23 36.04
C VAL A 250 -10.07 16.78 36.19
N VAL A 251 -10.54 16.16 35.11
CA VAL A 251 -10.79 14.71 35.06
C VAL A 251 -9.53 14.01 34.53
N SER A 252 -9.04 12.99 35.24
CA SER A 252 -7.88 12.19 34.83
C SER A 252 -7.96 10.74 35.33
N ALA A 253 -7.49 9.79 34.53
CA ALA A 253 -7.29 8.39 34.94
C ALA A 253 -6.24 8.25 36.06
N ALA A 254 -5.43 9.29 36.31
CA ALA A 254 -4.49 9.37 37.44
C ALA A 254 -5.18 9.27 38.81
N ASP A 255 -6.48 9.57 38.90
CA ASP A 255 -7.28 9.46 40.12
C ASP A 255 -7.43 8.01 40.62
N ASN A 256 -7.56 7.04 39.70
CA ASN A 256 -7.90 5.64 40.05
C ASN A 256 -6.71 4.67 40.00
N ILE A 257 -5.56 5.11 39.49
CA ILE A 257 -4.34 4.30 39.48
C ILE A 257 -3.94 3.93 40.92
N GLU A 258 -3.71 2.65 41.17
CA GLU A 258 -3.31 2.12 42.48
C GLU A 258 -1.80 2.24 42.67
N ASN A 259 -1.01 1.61 41.80
CA ASN A 259 0.44 1.82 41.71
C ASN A 259 0.84 2.41 40.34
N VAL A 260 1.59 3.51 40.34
CA VAL A 260 2.00 4.23 39.12
C VAL A 260 3.00 3.49 38.23
N ASP A 261 3.59 2.40 38.75
CA ASP A 261 4.55 1.55 38.02
C ASP A 261 3.97 0.17 37.64
N ASP A 262 2.82 -0.24 38.19
CA ASP A 262 2.20 -1.55 37.92
C ASP A 262 0.91 -1.43 37.09
N ASP A 263 0.15 -0.33 37.24
CA ASP A 263 -1.06 -0.11 36.43
C ASP A 263 -0.69 0.34 35.02
N ASP A 264 -1.05 -0.50 34.05
CA ASP A 264 -0.82 -0.37 32.61
C ASP A 264 -1.62 0.78 31.95
N VAL A 265 -1.44 2.02 32.44
CA VAL A 265 -2.17 3.22 32.02
C VAL A 265 -1.20 4.29 31.54
N LEU A 266 -1.35 4.71 30.28
CA LEU A 266 -0.57 5.75 29.64
C LEU A 266 -1.44 6.98 29.37
N ILE A 267 -1.19 8.06 30.11
CA ILE A 267 -1.89 9.34 29.94
C ILE A 267 -1.04 10.24 29.04
N ILE A 268 -1.64 10.81 27.99
CA ILE A 268 -1.01 11.79 27.08
C ILE A 268 -1.74 13.14 27.10
N ASP A 269 -0.99 14.22 27.28
CA ASP A 269 -1.51 15.57 27.50
C ASP A 269 -0.44 16.63 27.14
N GLY A 270 -0.70 17.92 27.37
CA GLY A 270 0.29 18.98 27.15
C GLY A 270 -0.26 20.40 27.14
N LEU A 271 0.65 21.36 26.91
CA LEU A 271 0.32 22.79 26.88
C LEU A 271 -0.63 23.18 25.73
N THR A 272 -0.80 22.28 24.75
CA THR A 272 -1.51 22.51 23.48
C THR A 272 -2.97 22.94 23.64
N LYS A 273 -3.66 22.53 24.70
CA LYS A 273 -5.10 22.80 24.91
C LYS A 273 -5.38 23.45 26.26
N ARG A 274 -5.09 22.77 27.37
CA ARG A 274 -5.37 23.26 28.74
C ARG A 274 -4.67 24.59 29.05
N PHE A 275 -3.47 24.78 28.49
CA PHE A 275 -2.67 25.99 28.65
C PHE A 275 -2.75 26.95 27.45
N ARG A 276 -3.58 26.63 26.44
CA ARG A 276 -3.80 27.45 25.24
C ARG A 276 -2.53 27.79 24.44
N LEU A 277 -1.52 26.91 24.48
CA LEU A 277 -0.23 27.05 23.78
C LEU A 277 -0.02 25.96 22.70
N PRO A 278 -0.85 25.90 21.64
CA PRO A 278 -0.69 24.90 20.57
C PRO A 278 0.62 25.06 19.78
N GLY A 279 1.13 26.28 19.66
CA GLY A 279 2.35 26.60 18.91
C GLY A 279 3.66 26.13 19.57
N TRP A 280 3.74 26.05 20.90
CA TRP A 280 4.99 25.72 21.63
C TRP A 280 5.46 24.27 21.45
N ARG A 281 4.57 23.39 20.98
CA ARG A 281 4.81 21.95 20.76
C ARG A 281 5.27 21.17 22.00
N VAL A 282 5.06 21.68 23.22
CA VAL A 282 5.35 20.93 24.45
C VAL A 282 4.14 20.08 24.86
N ALA A 283 4.36 18.76 24.93
CA ALA A 283 3.42 17.76 25.43
C ALA A 283 4.17 16.72 26.26
N TRP A 284 3.44 15.84 26.93
CA TRP A 284 4.02 14.77 27.73
C TRP A 284 3.17 13.50 27.74
N ILE A 285 3.82 12.41 28.09
CA ILE A 285 3.21 11.12 28.44
C ILE A 285 3.59 10.83 29.89
N ILE A 286 2.64 10.34 30.70
CA ILE A 286 2.86 9.92 32.08
C ILE A 286 2.27 8.51 32.31
N GLY A 287 3.02 7.65 33.01
CA GLY A 287 2.68 6.23 33.20
C GLY A 287 3.84 5.43 33.82
N PRO A 288 3.83 4.08 33.73
CA PRO A 288 4.87 3.23 34.30
C PRO A 288 6.29 3.51 33.78
N LYS A 289 7.30 3.43 34.65
CA LYS A 289 8.70 3.73 34.32
C LYS A 289 9.24 2.92 33.13
N GLU A 290 8.80 1.68 32.93
CA GLU A 290 9.29 0.83 31.84
C GLU A 290 8.80 1.30 30.47
N PHE A 291 7.49 1.55 30.32
CA PHE A 291 6.93 2.23 29.14
C PHE A 291 7.61 3.58 28.91
N ILE A 292 7.77 4.40 29.95
CA ILE A 292 8.35 5.73 29.83
C ILE A 292 9.83 5.69 29.44
N LYS A 293 10.58 4.66 29.85
CA LYS A 293 11.95 4.40 29.39
C LYS A 293 11.98 4.04 27.90
N ALA A 294 11.09 3.16 27.44
CA ALA A 294 10.98 2.80 26.02
C ALA A 294 10.55 3.99 25.16
N ILE A 295 9.52 4.73 25.59
CA ILE A 295 8.98 5.94 24.93
C ILE A 295 10.05 7.06 24.92
N GLY A 296 10.83 7.19 25.99
CA GLY A 296 11.99 8.08 26.04
C GLY A 296 13.11 7.67 25.08
N SER A 297 13.33 6.37 24.87
CA SER A 297 14.34 5.86 23.92
C SER A 297 13.90 6.01 22.46
N CYS A 298 12.63 5.76 22.13
CA CYS A 298 12.19 5.77 20.73
C CYS A 298 12.26 7.16 20.07
N GLY A 299 12.23 8.23 20.87
CA GLY A 299 12.41 9.58 20.35
C GLY A 299 13.75 9.81 19.64
N SER A 300 14.82 9.08 19.98
CA SER A 300 16.15 9.32 19.39
C SER A 300 16.21 9.00 17.89
N TYR A 301 15.31 8.14 17.39
CA TYR A 301 15.22 7.73 15.99
C TYR A 301 13.89 8.11 15.31
N LEU A 302 12.97 8.79 16.00
CA LEU A 302 11.67 9.22 15.45
C LEU A 302 11.58 10.73 15.22
N ASP A 303 11.91 11.54 16.24
CA ASP A 303 11.54 12.97 16.30
C ASP A 303 12.49 13.84 17.15
N GLY A 304 13.50 13.24 17.80
CA GLY A 304 14.51 13.92 18.61
C GLY A 304 14.03 14.29 20.02
N GLY A 305 14.56 15.41 20.54
CA GLY A 305 14.10 16.00 21.80
C GLY A 305 13.01 17.05 21.59
N THR A 306 12.16 17.24 22.59
CA THR A 306 11.37 18.49 22.66
C THR A 306 12.35 19.67 22.80
N ASN A 307 12.08 20.81 22.16
CA ASN A 307 12.93 22.01 22.28
C ASN A 307 13.11 22.41 23.76
N VAL A 308 14.30 22.87 24.14
CA VAL A 308 14.60 23.16 25.57
C VAL A 308 14.02 24.50 26.05
N PRO A 309 14.08 25.63 25.32
CA PRO A 309 13.62 26.92 25.85
C PRO A 309 12.14 26.96 26.24
N PHE A 310 11.22 26.36 25.45
CA PHE A 310 9.81 26.26 25.85
C PHE A 310 9.57 25.23 26.96
N GLN A 311 10.48 24.27 27.20
CA GLN A 311 10.41 23.44 28.40
C GLN A 311 10.83 24.22 29.66
N GLU A 312 11.88 25.04 29.57
CA GLU A 312 12.33 25.89 30.69
C GLU A 312 11.24 26.91 31.06
N ALA A 313 10.66 27.60 30.06
CA ALA A 313 9.56 28.54 30.25
C ALA A 313 8.26 27.91 30.79
N ALA A 314 8.02 26.62 30.54
CA ALA A 314 6.83 25.92 31.01
C ALA A 314 6.85 25.56 32.50
N ILE A 315 8.01 25.39 33.13
CA ILE A 315 8.14 24.99 34.54
C ILE A 315 7.31 25.88 35.49
N PRO A 316 7.42 27.23 35.49
CA PRO A 316 6.63 28.10 36.36
C PRO A 316 5.14 28.20 36.00
N MET A 317 4.69 27.60 34.89
CA MET A 317 3.28 27.50 34.51
C MET A 317 2.60 26.27 35.12
N LEU A 318 3.36 25.24 35.49
CA LEU A 318 2.85 23.97 36.04
C LEU A 318 2.73 23.94 37.57
N GLU A 319 2.80 25.10 38.25
CA GLU A 319 2.56 25.18 39.69
C GLU A 319 1.09 24.80 39.99
N PRO A 320 0.80 23.79 40.85
CA PRO A 320 -0.54 23.23 40.97
C PRO A 320 -1.67 24.22 41.30
N ASN A 321 -1.42 25.26 42.10
CA ASN A 321 -2.43 26.25 42.45
C ASN A 321 -2.68 27.24 41.31
N ARG A 322 -1.63 27.65 40.60
CA ARG A 322 -1.69 28.43 39.34
C ARG A 322 -2.48 27.66 38.29
N VAL A 323 -2.22 26.36 38.10
CA VAL A 323 -2.98 25.52 37.18
C VAL A 323 -4.45 25.42 37.60
N LYS A 324 -4.77 25.16 38.88
CA LYS A 324 -6.19 25.08 39.30
C LYS A 324 -6.95 26.41 39.09
N LYS A 325 -6.30 27.57 39.29
CA LYS A 325 -6.88 28.89 38.96
C LYS A 325 -7.12 29.07 37.46
N GLU A 326 -6.12 28.74 36.64
CA GLU A 326 -6.22 28.77 35.18
C GLU A 326 -7.36 27.87 34.67
N MET A 327 -7.47 26.65 35.19
CA MET A 327 -8.57 25.75 34.82
C MET A 327 -9.94 26.32 35.23
N LYS A 328 -10.06 26.94 36.41
CA LYS A 328 -11.34 27.54 36.84
C LYS A 328 -11.81 28.66 35.91
N ALA A 329 -10.91 29.58 35.53
CA ALA A 329 -11.20 30.63 34.56
C ALA A 329 -11.63 30.04 33.20
N LEU A 330 -10.82 29.10 32.70
CA LEU A 330 -11.04 28.41 31.44
C LEU A 330 -12.39 27.65 31.39
N GLN A 331 -12.74 26.94 32.46
CA GLN A 331 -13.99 26.20 32.58
C GLN A 331 -15.19 27.14 32.52
N THR A 332 -15.15 28.24 33.28
CA THR A 332 -16.25 29.21 33.33
C THR A 332 -16.48 29.85 31.95
N HIS A 333 -15.42 30.40 31.35
CA HIS A 333 -15.48 31.08 30.04
C HIS A 333 -15.93 30.17 28.90
N PHE A 334 -15.44 28.93 28.84
CA PHE A 334 -15.86 27.99 27.80
C PHE A 334 -17.24 27.35 28.06
N MET A 335 -17.73 27.32 29.30
CA MET A 335 -19.11 26.97 29.61
C MET A 335 -20.08 28.04 29.10
N GLU A 336 -19.80 29.32 29.36
CA GLU A 336 -20.60 30.44 28.83
C GLU A 336 -20.65 30.44 27.29
N LYS A 337 -19.51 30.12 26.64
CA LYS A 337 -19.43 29.95 25.17
C LYS A 337 -20.20 28.73 24.67
N ARG A 338 -20.17 27.59 25.38
CA ARG A 338 -20.99 26.41 25.09
C ARG A 338 -22.47 26.78 25.11
N ASP A 339 -22.91 27.42 26.19
CA ASP A 339 -24.33 27.70 26.45
C ASP A 339 -24.88 28.71 25.43
N TYR A 340 -24.13 29.78 25.15
CA TYR A 340 -24.46 30.72 24.07
C TYR A 340 -24.60 30.04 22.70
N VAL A 341 -23.71 29.08 22.37
CA VAL A 341 -23.76 28.33 21.10
C VAL A 341 -24.96 27.37 21.06
N VAL A 342 -25.21 26.64 22.15
CA VAL A 342 -26.35 25.71 22.26
C VAL A 342 -27.67 26.46 22.16
N ASP A 343 -27.84 27.59 22.86
CA ASP A 343 -29.07 28.37 22.84
C ASP A 343 -29.30 29.06 21.48
N ARG A 344 -28.24 29.57 20.83
CA ARG A 344 -28.36 30.07 19.45
C ARG A 344 -28.80 28.97 18.48
N LEU A 345 -28.26 27.75 18.58
CA LEU A 345 -28.64 26.63 17.71
C LEU A 345 -30.07 26.12 18.02
N ARG A 346 -30.46 26.04 19.29
CA ARG A 346 -31.85 25.75 19.71
C ARG A 346 -32.83 26.78 19.13
N ALA A 347 -32.48 28.07 19.16
CA ALA A 347 -33.27 29.13 18.55
C ALA A 347 -33.34 29.07 17.00
N MET A 348 -32.39 28.41 16.34
CA MET A 348 -32.44 28.09 14.90
C MET A 348 -33.26 26.82 14.59
N GLY A 349 -33.75 26.10 15.61
CA GLY A 349 -34.55 24.88 15.45
C GLY A 349 -33.77 23.57 15.54
N PHE A 350 -32.48 23.58 15.91
CA PHE A 350 -31.73 22.33 16.13
C PHE A 350 -32.22 21.62 17.40
N ASN A 351 -32.52 20.32 17.28
CA ASN A 351 -32.90 19.49 18.44
C ASN A 351 -31.66 19.06 19.25
N ILE A 352 -31.22 19.92 20.17
CA ILE A 352 -30.15 19.63 21.14
C ILE A 352 -30.80 19.27 22.49
N GLU A 353 -31.04 17.98 22.71
CA GLU A 353 -31.47 17.45 24.01
C GLU A 353 -30.43 17.76 25.11
N GLU A 354 -30.87 17.94 26.36
CA GLU A 354 -29.97 18.31 27.47
C GLU A 354 -28.85 17.27 27.71
N LYS A 355 -29.15 15.99 27.47
CA LYS A 355 -28.16 14.88 27.54
C LYS A 355 -27.07 14.94 26.46
N LEU A 356 -27.29 15.72 25.39
CA LEU A 356 -26.33 15.95 24.29
C LEU A 356 -25.55 17.26 24.44
N VAL A 357 -25.87 18.08 25.46
CA VAL A 357 -25.07 19.28 25.78
C VAL A 357 -23.67 18.84 26.22
N PRO A 358 -22.59 19.41 25.66
CA PRO A 358 -21.23 19.04 26.02
C PRO A 358 -20.96 19.21 27.52
N GLN A 359 -20.61 18.11 28.19
CA GLN A 359 -20.18 18.12 29.58
C GLN A 359 -18.73 18.59 29.75
N ALA A 360 -17.97 18.56 28.65
CA ALA A 360 -16.56 18.92 28.60
C ALA A 360 -16.08 19.24 27.17
N THR A 361 -14.78 19.52 27.00
CA THR A 361 -14.15 20.00 25.74
C THR A 361 -14.66 21.37 25.27
N PHE A 362 -14.27 21.80 24.06
CA PHE A 362 -14.88 22.93 23.36
C PHE A 362 -15.55 22.52 22.03
N TYR A 363 -16.14 21.32 21.99
CA TYR A 363 -16.81 20.75 20.82
C TYR A 363 -18.29 20.43 21.08
N LEU A 364 -19.11 20.64 20.07
CA LEU A 364 -20.49 20.17 19.98
C LEU A 364 -20.61 19.18 18.81
N TRP A 365 -21.20 18.02 19.06
CA TRP A 365 -21.52 17.01 18.05
C TRP A 365 -22.96 17.18 17.58
N LEU A 366 -23.13 18.00 16.56
CA LEU A 366 -24.43 18.53 16.15
C LEU A 366 -25.17 17.55 15.23
N ASP A 367 -26.37 17.15 15.64
CA ASP A 367 -27.25 16.24 14.90
C ASP A 367 -28.06 16.99 13.85
N LEU A 368 -27.83 16.66 12.57
CA LEU A 368 -28.42 17.38 11.43
C LEU A 368 -29.78 16.82 10.98
N ARG A 369 -30.25 15.69 11.51
CA ARG A 369 -31.49 15.02 11.02
C ARG A 369 -32.79 15.78 11.32
N CYS A 370 -32.69 16.92 12.02
CA CYS A 370 -33.80 17.86 12.21
C CYS A 370 -33.93 18.87 11.05
N LEU A 371 -32.94 18.96 10.16
CA LEU A 371 -32.93 19.86 9.00
C LEU A 371 -33.59 19.23 7.76
N PRO A 372 -33.94 20.03 6.73
CA PRO A 372 -34.41 19.52 5.44
C PRO A 372 -33.36 18.65 4.72
N ASP A 373 -33.82 17.69 3.90
CA ASP A 373 -32.99 16.69 3.21
C ASP A 373 -31.85 17.27 2.35
N ALA A 374 -31.92 18.53 1.94
CA ALA A 374 -30.85 19.19 1.18
C ALA A 374 -29.59 19.47 2.02
N ILE A 375 -29.69 19.49 3.35
CA ILE A 375 -28.60 19.85 4.29
C ILE A 375 -28.63 19.02 5.60
N ASN A 376 -29.29 17.86 5.63
CA ASN A 376 -29.36 17.00 6.82
C ASN A 376 -28.22 15.99 6.96
N ASP A 377 -27.17 16.13 6.14
CA ASP A 377 -25.90 15.41 6.24
C ASP A 377 -24.70 16.36 6.36
N GLY A 378 -23.59 15.84 6.90
CA GLY A 378 -22.42 16.63 7.24
C GLY A 378 -21.64 17.22 6.07
N LEU A 379 -21.73 16.65 4.86
CA LEU A 379 -21.03 17.17 3.68
C LEU A 379 -21.82 18.31 3.02
N ASN A 380 -23.13 18.12 2.81
CA ASN A 380 -23.99 19.15 2.24
C ASN A 380 -24.17 20.33 3.22
N PHE A 381 -24.27 20.07 4.52
CA PHE A 381 -24.28 21.13 5.53
C PHE A 381 -22.96 21.91 5.57
N PHE A 382 -21.81 21.22 5.49
CA PHE A 382 -20.51 21.89 5.36
C PHE A 382 -20.43 22.77 4.11
N GLU A 383 -20.83 22.26 2.94
CA GLU A 383 -20.83 22.98 1.66
C GLU A 383 -21.77 24.21 1.68
N ALA A 384 -22.90 24.11 2.39
CA ALA A 384 -23.80 25.23 2.59
C ALA A 384 -23.22 26.29 3.54
N CYS A 385 -22.62 25.89 4.66
CA CYS A 385 -21.93 26.80 5.58
C CYS A 385 -20.73 27.48 4.91
N LEU A 386 -19.96 26.74 4.12
CA LEU A 386 -18.77 27.22 3.42
C LEU A 386 -19.13 28.43 2.56
N LYS A 387 -20.20 28.34 1.76
CA LYS A 387 -20.73 29.43 0.92
C LYS A 387 -21.24 30.64 1.70
N GLU A 388 -21.59 30.47 2.98
CA GLU A 388 -22.00 31.56 3.88
C GLU A 388 -20.82 32.09 4.74
N LYS A 389 -19.57 31.78 4.37
CA LYS A 389 -18.30 32.13 5.06
C LYS A 389 -18.11 31.49 6.44
N CYS A 390 -18.51 30.23 6.63
CA CYS A 390 -18.25 29.47 7.85
C CYS A 390 -17.84 28.01 7.56
N ILE A 391 -16.89 27.45 8.32
CA ILE A 391 -16.60 25.99 8.26
C ILE A 391 -16.88 25.28 9.58
N VAL A 392 -17.30 24.02 9.46
CA VAL A 392 -17.50 23.00 10.50
C VAL A 392 -16.90 21.68 9.97
N VAL A 393 -16.73 20.64 10.79
CA VAL A 393 -16.14 19.36 10.29
C VAL A 393 -17.22 18.30 10.05
N PRO A 394 -17.40 17.79 8.81
CA PRO A 394 -18.29 16.67 8.49
C PRO A 394 -18.06 15.45 9.40
N GLY A 395 -19.15 14.87 9.90
CA GLY A 395 -19.10 13.80 10.90
C GLY A 395 -18.41 12.53 10.41
N ILE A 396 -18.46 12.24 9.10
CA ILE A 396 -17.76 11.10 8.47
C ILE A 396 -16.25 11.05 8.77
N PHE A 397 -15.61 12.18 9.07
CA PHE A 397 -14.17 12.21 9.38
C PHE A 397 -13.83 11.66 10.78
N PHE A 398 -14.82 11.51 11.67
CA PHE A 398 -14.67 10.93 13.01
C PHE A 398 -15.06 9.44 13.05
N ASP A 399 -15.42 8.87 11.90
CA ASP A 399 -15.58 7.44 11.71
C ASP A 399 -14.24 6.79 11.32
N LEU A 400 -13.47 6.43 12.34
CA LEU A 400 -12.10 5.93 12.19
C LEU A 400 -12.08 4.65 11.34
N ASN A 401 -11.43 4.72 10.18
CA ASN A 401 -11.41 3.70 9.14
C ASN A 401 -9.95 3.33 8.77
N PRO A 402 -9.15 2.82 9.73
CA PRO A 402 -7.74 2.57 9.51
C PRO A 402 -7.52 1.52 8.41
N SER A 403 -6.57 1.78 7.52
CA SER A 403 -6.36 1.02 6.27
C SER A 403 -7.55 0.99 5.29
N LYS A 404 -8.54 1.88 5.43
CA LYS A 404 -9.72 2.02 4.53
C LYS A 404 -10.48 0.70 4.28
N ARG A 405 -10.81 -0.01 5.36
CA ARG A 405 -11.50 -1.32 5.34
C ARG A 405 -13.02 -1.23 5.14
N ARG A 406 -13.62 -0.04 5.26
CA ARG A 406 -15.06 0.23 5.07
C ARG A 406 -15.29 1.35 4.06
N ASP A 407 -16.48 1.43 3.47
CA ASP A 407 -16.94 2.66 2.82
C ASP A 407 -17.28 3.72 3.89
N LEU A 408 -16.97 5.00 3.62
CA LEU A 408 -17.28 6.13 4.50
C LEU A 408 -18.69 6.69 4.29
N PHE A 409 -19.38 6.36 3.19
CA PHE A 409 -20.77 6.79 2.96
C PHE A 409 -21.80 5.89 3.70
N ASP A 410 -21.39 4.69 4.11
CA ASP A 410 -22.11 3.83 5.07
C ASP A 410 -21.99 4.33 6.53
N SER A 411 -21.28 5.44 6.78
CA SER A 411 -20.92 5.86 8.14
C SER A 411 -22.11 6.22 9.03
N PRO A 412 -22.18 5.71 10.29
CA PRO A 412 -23.16 6.17 11.28
C PRO A 412 -22.99 7.64 11.66
N CYS A 413 -21.84 8.25 11.33
CA CYS A 413 -21.51 9.64 11.61
C CYS A 413 -21.92 10.60 10.46
N HIS A 414 -22.52 10.09 9.38
CA HIS A 414 -22.88 10.86 8.19
C HIS A 414 -23.80 12.08 8.47
N HIS A 415 -24.77 11.94 9.37
CA HIS A 415 -25.73 13.01 9.72
C HIS A 415 -25.26 13.95 10.84
N TYR A 416 -23.95 14.12 11.02
CA TYR A 416 -23.36 14.97 12.05
C TYR A 416 -22.37 15.98 11.48
N VAL A 417 -22.14 17.05 12.22
CA VAL A 417 -20.88 17.81 12.18
C VAL A 417 -20.31 17.98 13.58
N ARG A 418 -18.98 18.09 13.67
CA ARG A 418 -18.35 18.68 14.85
C ARG A 418 -18.22 20.19 14.65
N LEU A 419 -18.86 20.94 15.53
CA LEU A 419 -18.72 22.38 15.67
C LEU A 419 -17.77 22.69 16.84
N SER A 420 -16.79 23.57 16.61
CA SER A 420 -15.84 24.05 17.61
C SER A 420 -16.30 25.38 18.17
N TYR A 421 -16.51 25.47 19.49
CA TYR A 421 -16.64 26.73 20.22
C TYR A 421 -15.32 27.15 20.89
N GLY A 422 -14.20 26.64 20.36
CA GLY A 422 -12.83 27.08 20.62
C GLY A 422 -12.57 28.57 20.37
N PRO A 423 -12.92 29.12 19.18
CA PRO A 423 -12.63 30.51 18.81
C PRO A 423 -13.25 31.58 19.70
N ARG A 424 -12.77 32.83 19.55
CA ARG A 424 -13.29 34.03 20.24
C ARG A 424 -14.78 34.27 19.97
N MET A 425 -15.46 34.91 20.92
CA MET A 425 -16.92 35.07 20.94
C MET A 425 -17.49 35.76 19.68
N GLU A 426 -16.80 36.75 19.10
CA GLU A 426 -17.20 37.41 17.85
C GLU A 426 -17.04 36.52 16.61
N ILE A 427 -16.09 35.58 16.62
CA ILE A 427 -15.98 34.54 15.58
C ILE A 427 -17.10 33.51 15.75
N LEU A 428 -17.45 33.13 16.99
CA LEU A 428 -18.61 32.27 17.26
C LEU A 428 -19.91 32.92 16.77
N LYS A 429 -20.12 34.21 17.08
CA LYS A 429 -21.25 35.01 16.58
C LYS A 429 -21.33 34.95 15.05
N LYS A 430 -20.26 35.35 14.36
CA LYS A 430 -20.19 35.37 12.89
C LYS A 430 -20.48 34.01 12.25
N GLY A 431 -19.97 32.91 12.83
CA GLY A 431 -20.22 31.55 12.35
C GLY A 431 -21.64 31.06 12.61
N LEU A 432 -22.22 31.38 13.77
CA LEU A 432 -23.63 31.11 14.08
C LEU A 432 -24.56 31.92 13.18
N ASP A 433 -24.23 33.18 12.90
CA ASP A 433 -25.00 34.03 11.97
C ASP A 433 -24.94 33.48 10.53
N ALA A 434 -23.85 32.78 10.15
CA ALA A 434 -23.74 32.05 8.89
C ALA A 434 -24.59 30.77 8.86
N ILE A 435 -24.54 29.97 9.93
CA ILE A 435 -25.43 28.80 10.09
C ILE A 435 -26.90 29.23 10.06
N GLU A 436 -27.24 30.36 10.67
CA GLU A 436 -28.60 30.91 10.65
C GLU A 436 -29.03 31.34 9.23
N ARG A 437 -28.12 31.87 8.40
CA ARG A 437 -28.38 32.11 6.98
C ARG A 437 -28.62 30.81 6.22
N VAL A 438 -27.81 29.77 6.44
CA VAL A 438 -28.03 28.43 5.86
C VAL A 438 -29.43 27.90 6.24
N VAL A 439 -29.76 27.86 7.53
CA VAL A 439 -31.05 27.32 7.99
C VAL A 439 -32.23 28.14 7.42
N LYS A 440 -32.14 29.47 7.36
CA LYS A 440 -33.20 30.31 6.74
C LYS A 440 -33.32 30.15 5.22
N LYS A 441 -32.22 29.82 4.53
CA LYS A 441 -32.15 29.64 3.07
C LYS A 441 -32.78 28.33 2.62
N TYR A 442 -32.55 27.24 3.37
CA TYR A 442 -33.10 25.91 3.09
C TYR A 442 -34.40 25.60 3.86
N GLY A 443 -34.72 26.36 4.91
CA GLY A 443 -35.92 26.16 5.75
C GLY A 443 -37.22 26.75 5.22
N LYS A 444 -37.26 27.23 3.96
CA LYS A 444 -38.49 27.63 3.27
C LYS A 444 -39.01 26.46 2.41
N PRO A 445 -40.26 26.02 2.57
CA PRO A 445 -40.89 25.11 1.60
C PRO A 445 -41.14 25.80 0.25
N ASP A 446 -40.75 25.13 -0.84
CA ASP A 446 -41.32 25.18 -2.19
C ASP A 446 -41.79 26.54 -2.78
N GLU A 447 -40.91 27.54 -2.91
CA GLU A 447 -41.15 28.75 -3.74
C GLU A 447 -39.92 29.19 -4.59
N ALA A 448 -39.00 28.28 -4.95
CA ALA A 448 -37.69 28.67 -5.50
C ALA A 448 -37.15 27.82 -6.68
N ILE A 449 -38.00 27.20 -7.51
CA ILE A 449 -37.61 26.61 -8.81
C ILE A 449 -38.65 26.90 -9.90
N GLU A 450 -38.97 28.19 -10.14
CA GLU A 450 -39.74 28.65 -11.32
C GLU A 450 -39.00 29.75 -12.11
N SER A 451 -37.70 29.54 -12.34
CA SER A 451 -36.90 30.14 -13.41
C SER A 451 -35.65 29.26 -13.59
N GLU A 452 -35.33 28.67 -14.74
CA GLU A 452 -35.81 28.90 -16.11
C GLU A 452 -36.16 27.54 -16.77
N ASN A 453 -37.34 27.40 -17.42
CA ASN A 453 -37.67 26.25 -18.27
C ASN A 453 -38.95 26.49 -19.12
N GLU A 454 -38.91 27.49 -20.01
CA GLU A 454 -39.81 27.51 -21.18
C GLU A 454 -39.03 27.02 -22.40
N ASP A 455 -39.07 25.70 -22.66
CA ASP A 455 -39.78 25.22 -23.86
C ASP A 455 -39.99 23.68 -23.90
N GLN A 456 -41.15 23.30 -24.44
CA GLN A 456 -41.47 22.09 -25.23
C GLN A 456 -40.56 20.81 -25.10
N ASN A 457 -41.08 19.58 -24.89
CA ASN A 457 -42.38 19.08 -25.34
C ASN A 457 -42.84 17.75 -24.67
N SER A 458 -44.07 17.31 -24.98
CA SER A 458 -44.80 16.17 -24.41
C SER A 458 -44.16 14.77 -24.51
N VAL A 459 -44.47 13.86 -23.56
CA VAL A 459 -45.00 12.48 -23.79
C VAL A 459 -45.80 12.00 -22.54
N SER A 460 -46.76 11.08 -22.73
CA SER A 460 -47.75 10.61 -21.75
C SER A 460 -47.27 9.58 -20.69
N LYS A 461 -47.83 9.66 -19.47
CA LYS A 461 -47.66 8.67 -18.37
C LYS A 461 -48.30 7.29 -18.67
N PRO A 462 -47.62 6.16 -18.42
CA PRO A 462 -48.25 4.86 -18.25
C PRO A 462 -48.80 4.66 -16.82
N LYS A 463 -49.80 3.79 -16.65
CA LYS A 463 -50.38 3.43 -15.34
C LYS A 463 -49.66 2.24 -14.70
N LYS A 464 -49.64 2.17 -13.36
CA LYS A 464 -49.30 0.96 -12.61
C LYS A 464 -50.23 -0.21 -13.00
N LYS A 465 -49.68 -1.42 -13.05
CA LYS A 465 -50.41 -2.70 -12.94
C LYS A 465 -49.80 -3.52 -11.80
N THR A 466 -50.63 -4.32 -11.14
CA THR A 466 -50.23 -5.36 -10.17
C THR A 466 -49.86 -6.66 -10.88
N PRO A 467 -49.09 -7.56 -10.24
CA PRO A 467 -48.73 -8.85 -10.82
C PRO A 467 -49.84 -9.89 -10.66
N SER A 468 -50.11 -10.64 -11.73
CA SER A 468 -50.74 -11.96 -11.70
C SER A 468 -50.25 -12.77 -12.90
N ASP A 469 -50.41 -14.10 -12.80
CA ASP A 469 -50.40 -15.05 -13.91
C ASP A 469 -49.07 -15.22 -14.69
N LEU A 470 -48.24 -16.15 -14.18
CA LEU A 470 -47.12 -16.75 -14.90
C LEU A 470 -47.49 -18.16 -15.38
N GLU A 471 -47.52 -18.35 -16.70
CA GLU A 471 -47.37 -19.66 -17.35
C GLU A 471 -46.12 -19.65 -18.24
N PRO A 472 -45.48 -20.81 -18.51
CA PRO A 472 -44.06 -20.84 -18.87
C PRO A 472 -43.77 -20.55 -20.36
N THR A 473 -42.94 -19.55 -20.62
CA THR A 473 -42.16 -19.44 -21.87
C THR A 473 -40.81 -20.17 -21.73
N GLY A 474 -40.22 -20.58 -22.86
CA GLY A 474 -39.24 -21.68 -22.90
C GLY A 474 -37.79 -21.33 -22.55
N ASP A 475 -36.94 -22.37 -22.55
CA ASP A 475 -35.53 -22.37 -22.12
C ASP A 475 -34.56 -21.43 -22.88
N ASP A 476 -35.05 -20.54 -23.75
CA ASP A 476 -34.25 -19.50 -24.42
C ASP A 476 -34.37 -18.13 -23.72
N ASP A 477 -35.46 -17.83 -23.01
CA ASP A 477 -35.63 -16.55 -22.32
C ASP A 477 -34.64 -16.40 -21.14
N ALA A 478 -34.51 -17.45 -20.33
CA ALA A 478 -33.54 -17.51 -19.23
C ALA A 478 -32.08 -17.38 -19.68
N LEU A 479 -31.78 -17.69 -20.95
CA LEU A 479 -30.47 -17.48 -21.55
C LEU A 479 -30.26 -16.00 -21.93
N ASN A 480 -31.30 -15.34 -22.45
CA ASN A 480 -31.23 -13.94 -22.87
C ASN A 480 -31.07 -12.98 -21.68
N ASP A 481 -31.77 -13.22 -20.56
CA ASP A 481 -31.66 -12.39 -19.35
C ASP A 481 -30.25 -12.37 -18.73
N LEU A 482 -29.43 -13.39 -18.99
CA LEU A 482 -28.04 -13.38 -18.56
C LEU A 482 -27.20 -12.29 -19.26
N PHE A 483 -27.57 -11.86 -20.47
CA PHE A 483 -26.69 -11.08 -21.37
C PHE A 483 -27.24 -9.70 -21.79
N GLN A 484 -28.36 -9.24 -21.22
CA GLN A 484 -28.91 -7.91 -21.48
C GLN A 484 -28.16 -6.79 -20.72
N SER A 485 -27.05 -6.33 -21.31
CA SER A 485 -26.42 -5.05 -21.00
C SER A 485 -25.72 -4.48 -22.25
N GLU A 486 -25.90 -3.18 -22.50
CA GLU A 486 -25.14 -2.46 -23.53
C GLU A 486 -23.65 -2.37 -23.14
N ALA A 487 -22.77 -2.38 -24.15
CA ALA A 487 -21.34 -2.22 -23.93
C ALA A 487 -20.97 -0.72 -23.89
N PRO A 488 -20.07 -0.28 -22.98
CA PRO A 488 -19.55 1.07 -23.02
C PRO A 488 -18.77 1.29 -24.32
N LYS A 489 -18.98 2.45 -24.97
CA LYS A 489 -18.25 2.80 -26.21
C LYS A 489 -16.74 2.80 -25.97
N PRO A 490 -15.93 2.25 -26.89
CA PRO A 490 -14.48 2.22 -26.75
C PRO A 490 -13.91 3.65 -26.70
N LYS A 491 -12.99 3.90 -25.77
CA LYS A 491 -12.23 5.15 -25.71
C LYS A 491 -10.77 4.93 -26.14
N LEU A 492 -10.28 5.92 -26.87
CA LEU A 492 -8.88 6.22 -27.19
C LEU A 492 -8.19 5.35 -28.27
N ASP A 493 -7.38 6.03 -29.10
CA ASP A 493 -6.32 5.40 -29.89
C ASP A 493 -5.24 4.86 -28.94
N GLN A 494 -5.03 3.55 -29.01
CA GLN A 494 -4.15 2.82 -28.12
C GLN A 494 -2.72 2.71 -28.65
N LEU A 495 -2.53 2.78 -29.97
CA LEU A 495 -1.27 2.35 -30.59
C LEU A 495 -0.14 3.36 -30.35
N ALA A 496 -0.45 4.66 -30.40
CA ALA A 496 0.52 5.73 -30.11
C ALA A 496 0.95 5.73 -28.63
N ALA A 497 0.01 5.51 -27.70
CA ALA A 497 0.30 5.44 -26.27
C ALA A 497 1.18 4.23 -25.92
N ILE A 498 0.88 3.06 -26.50
CA ILE A 498 1.68 1.83 -26.33
C ILE A 498 3.08 2.01 -26.91
N LYS A 499 3.23 2.63 -28.09
CA LYS A 499 4.53 2.98 -28.67
C LYS A 499 5.41 3.80 -27.72
N SER A 500 4.85 4.86 -27.12
CA SER A 500 5.59 5.70 -26.16
C SER A 500 5.98 4.94 -24.88
N ILE A 501 5.07 4.16 -24.30
CA ILE A 501 5.31 3.41 -23.05
C ILE A 501 6.38 2.32 -23.24
N HIS A 502 6.29 1.52 -24.31
CA HIS A 502 7.26 0.44 -24.55
C HIS A 502 8.63 0.99 -24.93
N GLY A 503 8.70 2.09 -25.70
CA GLY A 503 9.96 2.77 -26.00
C GLY A 503 10.69 3.27 -24.75
N GLN A 504 9.96 3.85 -23.79
CA GLN A 504 10.49 4.26 -22.48
C GLN A 504 10.92 3.08 -21.59
N LEU A 505 10.26 1.93 -21.71
CA LEU A 505 10.61 0.73 -20.94
C LEU A 505 11.91 0.11 -21.46
N PHE A 506 12.07 -0.01 -22.78
CA PHE A 506 13.31 -0.49 -23.40
C PHE A 506 14.51 0.41 -23.06
N ASP A 507 14.29 1.72 -22.98
CA ASP A 507 15.29 2.71 -22.53
C ASP A 507 15.77 2.52 -21.07
N LYS A 508 15.02 1.80 -20.23
CA LYS A 508 15.44 1.39 -18.88
C LYS A 508 16.13 0.02 -18.83
N ILE A 509 15.87 -0.84 -19.82
CA ILE A 509 16.43 -2.20 -19.91
C ILE A 509 17.85 -2.17 -20.51
N ILE A 510 18.11 -1.24 -21.44
CA ILE A 510 19.42 -1.03 -22.07
C ILE A 510 19.77 0.47 -22.04
N PRO A 511 20.91 0.92 -21.49
CA PRO A 511 21.34 2.32 -21.54
C PRO A 511 21.72 2.80 -22.96
N LYS A 512 21.70 4.11 -23.21
CA LYS A 512 22.07 4.72 -24.52
C LYS A 512 23.57 5.01 -24.71
N SER A 513 24.42 4.61 -23.75
CA SER A 513 25.87 4.86 -23.76
C SER A 513 26.63 3.69 -23.12
N PRO A 514 27.85 3.35 -23.59
CA PRO A 514 28.67 2.30 -22.99
C PRO A 514 29.27 2.70 -21.63
N ASN A 515 29.43 3.99 -21.35
CA ASN A 515 29.97 4.45 -20.07
C ASN A 515 28.88 4.43 -18.99
N TRP A 516 28.88 3.39 -18.15
CA TRP A 516 28.07 3.32 -16.93
C TRP A 516 28.62 4.28 -15.85
N SER A 517 28.36 5.58 -16.06
CA SER A 517 28.41 6.56 -14.98
C SER A 517 27.08 6.51 -14.23
N ILE A 518 27.13 6.35 -12.90
CA ILE A 518 25.93 6.40 -12.06
C ILE A 518 25.47 7.86 -11.99
N SER A 519 24.58 8.26 -12.88
CA SER A 519 23.91 9.55 -12.80
C SER A 519 22.91 9.53 -11.64
N THR A 520 23.29 10.15 -10.53
CA THR A 520 22.39 10.45 -9.40
C THR A 520 21.43 11.61 -9.68
N THR A 521 21.38 12.11 -10.92
CA THR A 521 20.52 13.22 -11.34
C THR A 521 19.19 12.69 -11.90
N PRO A 522 18.02 13.11 -11.37
CA PRO A 522 16.74 12.80 -11.99
C PRO A 522 16.65 13.41 -13.39
N LEU A 523 16.45 12.57 -14.42
CA LEU A 523 16.17 13.05 -15.77
C LEU A 523 14.78 13.69 -15.80
N THR A 524 14.72 14.97 -16.16
CA THR A 524 13.49 15.71 -16.38
C THR A 524 12.66 15.07 -17.49
N GLN A 525 11.35 14.95 -17.27
CA GLN A 525 10.44 14.52 -18.34
C GLN A 525 10.40 15.59 -19.44
N PRO A 526 10.34 15.20 -20.73
CA PRO A 526 10.07 16.13 -21.81
C PRO A 526 8.68 16.75 -21.60
N VAL A 527 8.61 18.08 -21.66
CA VAL A 527 7.32 18.78 -21.68
C VAL A 527 6.61 18.43 -22.99
N TYR A 528 5.49 17.74 -22.90
CA TYR A 528 4.57 17.62 -24.04
C TYR A 528 3.96 18.99 -24.32
N SER A 529 4.43 19.65 -25.38
CA SER A 529 3.80 20.86 -25.90
C SER A 529 2.43 20.53 -26.47
N SER A 530 1.39 21.18 -25.94
CA SER A 530 0.00 21.01 -26.40
C SER A 530 -0.24 21.76 -27.71
N GLN A 531 0.31 21.24 -28.82
CA GLN A 531 -0.12 21.62 -30.16
C GLN A 531 -1.14 20.60 -30.69
N SER A 532 -2.40 20.91 -30.46
CA SER A 532 -3.54 20.18 -31.01
C SER A 532 -3.69 20.48 -32.50
N SER A 533 -3.11 19.65 -33.36
CA SER A 533 -3.54 19.57 -34.76
C SER A 533 -4.92 18.91 -34.83
N PRO A 534 -5.90 19.45 -35.57
CA PRO A 534 -7.22 18.82 -35.71
C PRO A 534 -7.10 17.59 -36.62
N ALA A 535 -7.05 16.40 -36.03
CA ALA A 535 -7.27 15.14 -36.73
C ALA A 535 -8.78 14.90 -36.84
N GLU A 536 -9.27 14.62 -38.04
CA GLU A 536 -10.70 14.54 -38.36
C GLU A 536 -11.38 13.32 -37.71
N GLU A 537 -12.60 13.50 -37.19
CA GLU A 537 -13.40 12.41 -36.63
C GLU A 537 -13.92 11.46 -37.73
N ALA A 538 -13.11 10.45 -38.06
CA ALA A 538 -13.56 9.34 -38.90
C ALA A 538 -14.67 8.54 -38.19
N ALA A 539 -15.92 8.81 -38.54
CA ALA A 539 -17.08 8.22 -37.89
C ALA A 539 -17.09 6.67 -37.94
N HIS A 540 -16.90 6.05 -36.78
CA HIS A 540 -17.05 4.60 -36.61
C HIS A 540 -18.53 4.23 -36.54
N ASP A 541 -19.15 4.10 -37.72
CA ASP A 541 -20.50 3.55 -37.86
C ASP A 541 -20.57 2.14 -37.23
N CYS A 542 -21.58 1.93 -36.38
CA CYS A 542 -21.68 0.77 -35.49
C CYS A 542 -22.89 -0.08 -35.87
N PRO A 543 -22.79 -1.43 -35.95
CA PRO A 543 -23.91 -2.27 -36.36
C PRO A 543 -25.16 -2.04 -35.51
N LYS A 544 -26.27 -1.66 -36.15
CA LYS A 544 -27.51 -1.16 -35.50
C LYS A 544 -28.26 -2.20 -34.66
N THR A 545 -27.80 -3.44 -34.63
CA THR A 545 -28.28 -4.52 -33.75
C THR A 545 -27.09 -5.35 -33.28
N ALA A 546 -26.82 -5.37 -31.97
CA ALA A 546 -25.76 -6.18 -31.39
C ALA A 546 -26.09 -7.68 -31.47
N PRO A 547 -25.10 -8.56 -31.70
CA PRO A 547 -25.34 -10.00 -31.74
C PRO A 547 -25.83 -10.55 -30.39
N LYS A 548 -26.72 -11.54 -30.45
CA LYS A 548 -27.14 -12.36 -29.31
C LYS A 548 -26.23 -13.59 -29.20
N LEU A 549 -25.91 -14.00 -27.97
CA LEU A 549 -25.14 -15.22 -27.73
C LEU A 549 -26.06 -16.44 -27.83
N GLY A 550 -25.77 -17.36 -28.75
CA GLY A 550 -26.55 -18.59 -28.95
C GLY A 550 -26.12 -19.73 -28.03
N LYS A 551 -26.99 -20.74 -27.90
CA LYS A 551 -26.65 -22.01 -27.22
C LYS A 551 -25.41 -22.68 -27.82
N ASP A 552 -25.18 -22.53 -29.12
CA ASP A 552 -24.03 -23.12 -29.80
C ASP A 552 -22.72 -22.31 -29.65
N ASP A 553 -22.79 -21.00 -29.39
CA ASP A 553 -21.61 -20.21 -28.97
C ASP A 553 -21.13 -20.64 -27.58
N ILE A 554 -22.06 -20.86 -26.65
CA ILE A 554 -21.75 -21.36 -25.30
C ILE A 554 -21.10 -22.76 -25.38
N ARG A 555 -21.61 -23.65 -26.23
CA ARG A 555 -20.99 -24.95 -26.52
C ARG A 555 -19.59 -24.79 -27.11
N ARG A 556 -19.41 -23.93 -28.12
CA ARG A 556 -18.09 -23.62 -28.73
C ARG A 556 -17.06 -23.17 -27.68
N TYR A 557 -17.44 -22.28 -26.78
CA TYR A 557 -16.56 -21.79 -25.73
C TYR A 557 -16.26 -22.84 -24.65
N LEU A 558 -17.22 -23.69 -24.27
CA LEU A 558 -16.98 -24.81 -23.37
C LEU A 558 -15.99 -25.84 -23.96
N THR A 559 -16.15 -26.21 -25.24
CA THR A 559 -15.20 -27.11 -25.93
C THR A 559 -13.81 -26.48 -26.01
N LYS A 560 -13.69 -25.20 -26.39
CA LYS A 560 -12.40 -24.49 -26.39
C LYS A 560 -11.77 -24.45 -24.99
N PHE A 561 -12.56 -24.35 -23.93
CA PHE A 561 -12.03 -24.41 -22.56
C PHE A 561 -11.50 -25.81 -22.21
N GLN A 562 -12.19 -26.88 -22.61
CA GLN A 562 -11.68 -28.26 -22.44
C GLN A 562 -10.35 -28.46 -23.18
N GLU A 563 -10.21 -27.94 -24.40
CA GLU A 563 -8.95 -27.93 -25.15
C GLU A 563 -7.84 -27.12 -24.44
N SER A 564 -8.21 -26.01 -23.80
CA SER A 564 -7.29 -25.08 -23.12
C SER A 564 -6.93 -25.49 -21.69
N GLN A 565 -7.70 -26.40 -21.05
CA GLN A 565 -7.58 -26.75 -19.62
C GLN A 565 -6.18 -27.23 -19.23
N MET A 566 -5.45 -27.87 -20.16
CA MET A 566 -4.08 -28.34 -19.97
C MET A 566 -3.05 -27.22 -19.71
N TYR A 567 -3.39 -25.96 -20.00
CA TYR A 567 -2.58 -24.78 -19.68
C TYR A 567 -2.91 -24.19 -18.29
N PHE A 568 -4.09 -24.47 -17.74
CA PHE A 568 -4.46 -24.05 -16.38
C PHE A 568 -5.13 -25.20 -15.59
N PRO A 569 -4.36 -26.24 -15.20
CA PRO A 569 -4.89 -27.47 -14.60
C PRO A 569 -5.40 -27.33 -13.15
N PHE A 570 -5.47 -26.11 -12.62
CA PHE A 570 -5.89 -25.80 -11.24
C PHE A 570 -7.41 -25.79 -11.03
N VAL A 571 -8.19 -25.97 -12.10
CA VAL A 571 -9.65 -26.12 -12.05
C VAL A 571 -10.05 -27.38 -12.82
N ARG A 572 -10.44 -28.45 -12.10
CA ARG A 572 -11.07 -29.62 -12.72
C ARG A 572 -12.54 -29.33 -13.05
N LEU A 573 -12.98 -29.82 -14.20
CA LEU A 573 -14.38 -29.78 -14.64
C LEU A 573 -15.13 -31.05 -14.17
N PRO A 574 -16.46 -31.00 -14.02
CA PRO A 574 -17.28 -32.20 -13.84
C PRO A 574 -17.17 -33.17 -15.03
N GLN A 575 -17.33 -34.46 -14.78
CA GLN A 575 -17.32 -35.49 -15.83
C GLN A 575 -18.60 -35.46 -16.69
N ASP A 576 -19.68 -34.90 -16.17
CA ASP A 576 -21.00 -34.69 -16.78
C ASP A 576 -21.16 -33.28 -17.39
N LEU A 577 -20.12 -32.78 -18.08
CA LEU A 577 -20.07 -31.41 -18.61
C LEU A 577 -21.08 -31.17 -19.74
N THR A 578 -22.26 -30.70 -19.37
CA THR A 578 -23.25 -30.09 -20.27
C THR A 578 -23.44 -28.61 -19.92
N MET A 579 -24.01 -27.82 -20.83
CA MET A 579 -24.37 -26.42 -20.55
C MET A 579 -25.37 -26.36 -19.38
N GLU A 580 -26.31 -27.28 -19.40
CA GLU A 580 -27.43 -27.43 -18.49
C GLU A 580 -26.94 -27.83 -17.08
N THR A 581 -25.95 -28.73 -16.98
CA THR A 581 -25.23 -29.04 -15.74
C THR A 581 -24.49 -27.82 -15.22
N MET A 582 -23.73 -27.12 -16.07
CA MET A 582 -22.91 -25.97 -15.67
C MET A 582 -23.77 -24.79 -15.19
N MET A 583 -24.82 -24.41 -15.92
CA MET A 583 -25.76 -23.36 -15.51
C MET A 583 -26.42 -23.65 -14.15
N LYS A 584 -26.68 -24.93 -13.85
CA LYS A 584 -27.37 -25.35 -12.62
C LYS A 584 -26.44 -25.54 -11.41
N ARG A 585 -25.18 -25.91 -11.61
CA ARG A 585 -24.24 -26.31 -10.53
C ARG A 585 -23.03 -25.39 -10.38
N HIS A 586 -22.58 -24.77 -11.46
CA HIS A 586 -21.35 -23.99 -11.54
C HIS A 586 -21.53 -22.69 -12.38
N PRO A 587 -22.54 -21.84 -12.05
CA PRO A 587 -22.91 -20.71 -12.88
C PRO A 587 -21.84 -19.61 -12.94
N PHE A 588 -21.03 -19.43 -11.89
CA PHE A 588 -19.96 -18.42 -11.89
C PHE A 588 -18.71 -18.92 -12.62
N LEU A 589 -18.33 -20.18 -12.44
CA LEU A 589 -17.27 -20.80 -13.26
C LEU A 589 -17.65 -20.78 -14.75
N LEU A 590 -18.92 -21.06 -15.10
CA LEU A 590 -19.40 -20.91 -16.48
C LEU A 590 -19.20 -19.47 -17.00
N LEU A 591 -19.56 -18.44 -16.21
CA LEU A 591 -19.37 -17.04 -16.61
C LEU A 591 -17.89 -16.68 -16.78
N GLY A 592 -17.00 -17.18 -15.92
CA GLY A 592 -15.55 -17.03 -16.04
C GLY A 592 -14.98 -17.69 -17.30
N ILE A 593 -15.41 -18.92 -17.60
CA ILE A 593 -15.06 -19.64 -18.84
C ILE A 593 -15.51 -18.88 -20.08
N LEU A 594 -16.76 -18.38 -20.09
CA LEU A 594 -17.31 -17.60 -21.20
C LEU A 594 -16.52 -16.30 -21.42
N ALA A 595 -16.22 -15.55 -20.35
CA ALA A 595 -15.42 -14.33 -20.44
C ALA A 595 -14.00 -14.59 -20.96
N ALA A 596 -13.33 -15.64 -20.48
CA ALA A 596 -11.99 -16.05 -20.92
C ALA A 596 -11.96 -16.50 -22.40
N MET A 597 -12.86 -17.42 -22.79
CA MET A 597 -12.76 -18.10 -24.09
C MET A 597 -13.26 -17.25 -25.27
N SER A 598 -14.16 -16.30 -25.01
CA SER A 598 -14.73 -15.37 -26.01
C SER A 598 -13.77 -14.32 -26.56
N MET A 599 -12.54 -14.22 -26.05
CA MET A 599 -11.50 -13.26 -26.48
C MET A 599 -11.37 -13.00 -28.01
N PRO A 600 -11.53 -13.97 -28.93
CA PRO A 600 -11.52 -13.70 -30.37
C PRO A 600 -12.73 -12.88 -30.87
N ASP A 601 -13.89 -13.06 -30.23
CA ASP A 601 -15.17 -12.43 -30.56
C ASP A 601 -15.31 -11.10 -29.78
N VAL A 602 -14.49 -10.09 -30.11
CA VAL A 602 -14.23 -8.86 -29.32
C VAL A 602 -15.47 -8.23 -28.67
N TYR A 603 -16.57 -8.01 -29.43
CA TYR A 603 -17.81 -7.43 -28.90
C TYR A 603 -18.56 -8.32 -27.90
N VAL A 604 -18.44 -9.64 -28.05
CA VAL A 604 -18.99 -10.65 -27.14
C VAL A 604 -18.14 -10.69 -25.87
N HIS A 605 -16.81 -10.72 -26.02
CA HIS A 605 -15.87 -10.65 -24.90
C HIS A 605 -16.08 -9.39 -24.04
N GLN A 606 -16.17 -8.19 -24.63
CA GLN A 606 -16.38 -6.95 -23.87
C GLN A 606 -17.65 -6.99 -23.00
N ARG A 607 -18.73 -7.61 -23.49
CA ARG A 607 -19.98 -7.76 -22.72
C ARG A 607 -19.85 -8.82 -21.62
N LEU A 608 -19.14 -9.91 -21.88
CA LEU A 608 -18.89 -10.97 -20.90
C LEU A 608 -17.89 -10.54 -19.81
N ASP A 609 -16.85 -9.77 -20.15
CA ASP A 609 -15.92 -9.12 -19.21
C ASP A 609 -16.66 -8.14 -18.28
N ALA A 610 -17.50 -7.26 -18.84
CA ALA A 610 -18.33 -6.35 -18.05
C ALA A 610 -19.34 -7.10 -17.15
N LYS A 611 -20.01 -8.14 -17.67
CA LYS A 611 -20.93 -8.98 -16.89
C LYS A 611 -20.19 -9.74 -15.78
N PHE A 612 -19.03 -10.33 -16.08
CA PHE A 612 -18.19 -11.04 -15.10
C PHE A 612 -17.80 -10.10 -13.96
N LYS A 613 -17.25 -8.92 -14.27
CA LYS A 613 -16.84 -7.92 -13.27
C LYS A 613 -18.02 -7.47 -12.40
N ARG A 614 -19.21 -7.26 -13.00
CA ARG A 614 -20.43 -6.91 -12.28
C ARG A 614 -20.92 -8.04 -11.36
N VAL A 615 -21.05 -9.26 -11.87
CA VAL A 615 -21.54 -10.41 -11.07
C VAL A 615 -20.53 -10.81 -9.99
N LEU A 616 -19.22 -10.65 -10.23
CA LEU A 616 -18.19 -10.80 -9.20
C LEU A 616 -18.43 -9.81 -8.06
N SER A 617 -18.58 -8.52 -8.38
CA SER A 617 -18.85 -7.46 -7.41
C SER A 617 -20.15 -7.67 -6.64
N GLU A 618 -21.22 -8.07 -7.33
CA GLU A 618 -22.53 -8.38 -6.73
C GLU A 618 -22.42 -9.56 -5.74
N LYS A 619 -21.62 -10.59 -6.08
CA LYS A 619 -21.42 -11.75 -5.21
C LYS A 619 -20.49 -11.48 -4.03
N THR A 620 -19.29 -10.95 -4.27
CA THR A 620 -18.28 -10.77 -3.19
C THR A 620 -18.51 -9.54 -2.35
N ILE A 621 -19.04 -8.43 -2.90
CA ILE A 621 -19.15 -7.15 -2.19
C ILE A 621 -20.57 -6.88 -1.69
N GLU A 622 -21.60 -7.05 -2.54
CA GLU A 622 -22.99 -6.75 -2.12
C GLU A 622 -23.61 -7.86 -1.24
N ARG A 623 -23.13 -9.10 -1.36
CA ARG A 623 -23.75 -10.29 -0.75
C ARG A 623 -22.85 -11.11 0.18
N ASP A 624 -21.54 -10.85 0.22
CA ASP A 624 -20.53 -11.65 0.92
C ASP A 624 -20.62 -13.16 0.58
N GLU A 625 -21.00 -13.52 -0.66
CA GLU A 625 -21.02 -14.90 -1.13
C GLU A 625 -19.59 -15.45 -1.23
N LYS A 626 -19.32 -16.62 -0.64
CA LYS A 626 -18.02 -17.31 -0.69
C LYS A 626 -18.24 -18.76 -1.07
N SER A 627 -17.64 -19.20 -2.18
CA SER A 627 -17.80 -20.57 -2.67
C SER A 627 -16.65 -20.99 -3.59
N LEU A 628 -16.49 -22.31 -3.75
CA LEU A 628 -15.52 -22.87 -4.69
C LEU A 628 -15.84 -22.49 -6.15
N ASP A 629 -17.12 -22.39 -6.54
CA ASP A 629 -17.54 -21.93 -7.88
C ASP A 629 -17.10 -20.48 -8.16
N LEU A 630 -17.25 -19.60 -7.16
CA LEU A 630 -16.83 -18.20 -7.23
C LEU A 630 -15.30 -18.08 -7.36
N LEU A 631 -14.56 -18.85 -6.55
CA LEU A 631 -13.10 -18.90 -6.62
C LEU A 631 -12.60 -19.50 -7.94
N GLN A 632 -13.16 -20.63 -8.40
CA GLN A 632 -12.75 -21.28 -9.64
C GLN A 632 -13.05 -20.41 -10.87
N GLY A 633 -14.20 -19.74 -10.94
CA GLY A 633 -14.49 -18.78 -12.01
C GLY A 633 -13.55 -17.57 -12.00
N LEU A 634 -13.15 -17.09 -10.81
CA LEU A 634 -12.16 -16.02 -10.68
C LEU A 634 -10.75 -16.47 -11.09
N LEU A 635 -10.35 -17.70 -10.76
CA LEU A 635 -9.08 -18.28 -11.18
C LEU A 635 -9.02 -18.49 -12.71
N VAL A 636 -10.09 -18.98 -13.34
CA VAL A 636 -10.16 -19.08 -14.82
C VAL A 636 -10.10 -17.70 -15.47
N TYR A 637 -10.85 -16.73 -14.96
CA TYR A 637 -10.80 -15.36 -15.47
C TYR A 637 -9.44 -14.68 -15.26
N LEU A 638 -8.70 -14.99 -14.17
CA LEU A 638 -7.34 -14.52 -13.96
C LEU A 638 -6.31 -15.22 -14.86
N ALA A 639 -6.46 -16.54 -15.08
CA ALA A 639 -5.54 -17.32 -15.90
C ALA A 639 -5.53 -16.85 -17.37
N TRP A 640 -6.70 -16.52 -17.93
CA TRP A 640 -6.82 -15.86 -19.23
C TRP A 640 -7.24 -14.39 -19.08
N TYR A 641 -6.68 -13.69 -18.09
CA TYR A 641 -7.03 -12.29 -17.84
C TYR A 641 -6.87 -11.46 -19.12
N PRO A 642 -7.93 -10.81 -19.62
CA PRO A 642 -7.84 -10.00 -20.81
C PRO A 642 -6.77 -8.92 -20.61
N ILE A 643 -5.71 -8.98 -21.40
CA ILE A 643 -4.59 -8.03 -21.38
C ILE A 643 -5.08 -6.72 -22.03
N HIS A 644 -5.94 -6.03 -21.29
CA HIS A 644 -6.40 -4.67 -21.54
C HIS A 644 -5.16 -3.77 -21.53
N LEU A 645 -4.55 -3.53 -22.69
CA LEU A 645 -4.40 -2.25 -23.43
C LEU A 645 -4.10 -0.92 -22.68
N ASN A 646 -4.18 -0.91 -21.36
CA ASN A 646 -3.85 0.19 -20.45
C ASN A 646 -2.98 -0.38 -19.32
N PRO A 647 -1.64 -0.47 -19.51
CA PRO A 647 -0.71 -1.03 -18.51
C PRO A 647 -0.61 -0.23 -17.21
N LYS A 648 -1.37 0.88 -17.06
CA LYS A 648 -1.52 1.61 -15.79
C LYS A 648 -2.56 0.99 -14.86
N SER A 649 -3.40 0.06 -15.34
CA SER A 649 -4.48 -0.53 -14.55
C SER A 649 -4.00 -1.67 -13.65
N LEU A 650 -3.89 -1.41 -12.33
CA LEU A 650 -3.58 -2.42 -11.32
C LEU A 650 -4.77 -3.37 -11.00
N GLN A 651 -5.79 -3.43 -11.86
CA GLN A 651 -7.04 -4.18 -11.62
C GLN A 651 -6.80 -5.69 -11.47
N VAL A 652 -5.87 -6.29 -12.23
CA VAL A 652 -5.51 -7.72 -12.11
C VAL A 652 -5.01 -8.07 -10.70
N LEU A 653 -4.27 -7.16 -10.04
CA LEU A 653 -3.80 -7.35 -8.67
C LEU A 653 -4.92 -7.27 -7.63
N LYS A 654 -5.98 -6.49 -7.89
CA LYS A 654 -7.17 -6.45 -7.02
C LYS A 654 -7.92 -7.78 -7.07
N PHE A 655 -8.13 -8.33 -8.26
CA PHE A 655 -8.78 -9.63 -8.46
C PHE A 655 -7.94 -10.80 -7.94
N LEU A 656 -6.61 -10.76 -8.13
CA LEU A 656 -5.70 -11.75 -7.53
C LEU A 656 -5.79 -11.75 -6.00
N LYS A 657 -5.85 -10.57 -5.37
CA LYS A 657 -6.03 -10.48 -3.91
C LYS A 657 -7.36 -11.08 -3.47
N MET A 658 -8.45 -10.70 -4.12
CA MET A 658 -9.77 -11.28 -3.88
C MET A 658 -9.81 -12.82 -4.02
N ALA A 659 -9.03 -13.41 -4.94
CA ALA A 659 -8.90 -14.88 -5.05
C ALA A 659 -8.14 -15.50 -3.86
N VAL A 660 -7.05 -14.88 -3.41
CA VAL A 660 -6.30 -15.29 -2.21
C VAL A 660 -7.17 -15.16 -0.96
N ASP A 661 -7.84 -14.03 -0.79
CA ASP A 661 -8.70 -13.73 0.35
C ASP A 661 -9.89 -14.72 0.42
N LEU A 662 -10.55 -15.01 -0.72
CA LEU A 662 -11.58 -16.04 -0.83
C LEU A 662 -11.06 -17.45 -0.45
N ALA A 663 -9.85 -17.83 -0.86
CA ALA A 663 -9.28 -19.14 -0.53
C ALA A 663 -8.92 -19.27 0.96
N VAL A 664 -8.54 -18.17 1.62
CA VAL A 664 -8.28 -18.09 3.06
C VAL A 664 -9.59 -18.13 3.86
N ASP A 665 -10.62 -17.37 3.45
CA ASP A 665 -11.95 -17.37 4.09
C ASP A 665 -12.65 -18.73 3.98
N LEU A 666 -12.48 -19.43 2.85
CA LEU A 666 -12.92 -20.82 2.65
C LEU A 666 -12.06 -21.85 3.39
N LYS A 667 -11.00 -21.42 4.10
CA LYS A 667 -10.05 -22.23 4.87
C LYS A 667 -9.27 -23.27 4.06
N PHE A 668 -9.14 -23.08 2.75
CA PHE A 668 -8.35 -23.95 1.87
C PHE A 668 -6.84 -23.84 2.11
N ASN A 669 -6.40 -23.03 3.07
CA ASN A 669 -5.03 -22.95 3.58
C ASN A 669 -4.76 -23.85 4.82
N GLN A 670 -5.73 -24.67 5.25
CA GLN A 670 -5.66 -25.53 6.43
C GLN A 670 -6.03 -26.98 6.12
N HIS A 671 -5.63 -27.92 6.97
CA HIS A 671 -6.09 -29.31 6.93
C HIS A 671 -6.73 -29.68 8.28
N THR A 672 -8.01 -30.07 8.27
CA THR A 672 -8.74 -30.44 9.50
C THR A 672 -8.19 -31.72 10.13
N ASP A 673 -7.77 -32.69 9.31
CA ASP A 673 -7.50 -34.06 9.77
C ASP A 673 -6.08 -34.30 10.30
N MET A 674 -5.30 -33.23 10.57
CA MET A 674 -4.01 -33.38 11.28
C MET A 674 -4.15 -33.88 12.73
N VAL A 675 -5.38 -34.05 13.23
CA VAL A 675 -5.68 -34.51 14.60
C VAL A 675 -5.99 -36.01 14.68
N PHE A 676 -6.60 -36.63 13.65
CA PHE A 676 -7.01 -38.04 13.68
C PHE A 676 -6.91 -38.74 12.32
N GLY A 677 -6.12 -39.81 12.24
CA GLY A 677 -5.92 -40.59 11.02
C GLY A 677 -7.09 -41.53 10.71
N ALA A 678 -8.10 -41.05 10.00
CA ALA A 678 -9.21 -41.84 9.48
C ALA A 678 -9.43 -41.61 7.98
N ILE A 679 -9.11 -42.61 7.15
CA ILE A 679 -9.32 -42.58 5.69
C ILE A 679 -10.67 -43.25 5.38
N SER A 680 -11.63 -42.53 4.79
CA SER A 680 -12.81 -43.15 4.17
C SER A 680 -13.48 -42.27 3.09
N HIS A 681 -13.86 -42.92 1.99
CA HIS A 681 -14.73 -42.48 0.88
C HIS A 681 -14.16 -41.59 -0.24
N ASP A 682 -14.37 -42.08 -1.48
CA ASP A 682 -13.78 -41.62 -2.75
C ASP A 682 -14.41 -40.33 -3.32
N GLN A 683 -15.47 -39.81 -2.71
CA GLN A 683 -16.04 -38.51 -3.09
C GLN A 683 -15.38 -37.35 -2.33
N ASP A 684 -15.06 -37.53 -1.06
CA ASP A 684 -14.45 -36.48 -0.24
C ASP A 684 -12.97 -36.27 -0.60
N THR A 685 -12.23 -37.31 -0.98
CA THR A 685 -10.88 -37.17 -1.56
C THR A 685 -10.88 -36.32 -2.84
N ARG A 686 -11.86 -36.53 -3.74
CA ARG A 686 -11.99 -35.74 -4.98
C ARG A 686 -12.42 -34.30 -4.70
N ARG A 687 -13.29 -34.09 -3.71
CA ARG A 687 -13.71 -32.75 -3.28
C ARG A 687 -12.54 -31.97 -2.67
N ALA A 688 -11.84 -32.55 -1.70
CA ALA A 688 -10.63 -31.98 -1.11
C ALA A 688 -9.53 -31.73 -2.14
N SER A 689 -9.40 -32.60 -3.16
CA SER A 689 -8.49 -32.36 -4.29
C SER A 689 -8.89 -31.10 -5.09
N ASN A 690 -10.17 -30.87 -5.40
CA ASN A 690 -10.60 -29.66 -6.12
C ASN A 690 -10.38 -28.36 -5.29
N GLU A 691 -10.58 -28.42 -3.98
CA GLU A 691 -10.36 -27.31 -3.05
C GLU A 691 -8.85 -27.00 -2.92
N ARG A 692 -8.01 -28.04 -2.78
CA ARG A 692 -6.53 -27.98 -2.86
C ARG A 692 -6.04 -27.39 -4.19
N LEU A 693 -6.58 -27.85 -5.32
CA LEU A 693 -6.20 -27.38 -6.65
C LEU A 693 -6.48 -25.88 -6.83
N ALA A 694 -7.62 -25.39 -6.33
CA ALA A 694 -7.93 -23.96 -6.35
C ALA A 694 -6.96 -23.13 -5.48
N TYR A 695 -6.62 -23.60 -4.28
CA TYR A 695 -5.63 -22.94 -3.41
C TYR A 695 -4.23 -22.90 -4.03
N LEU A 696 -3.78 -24.01 -4.62
CA LEU A 696 -2.52 -24.06 -5.39
C LEU A 696 -2.57 -23.15 -6.63
N GLY A 697 -3.74 -22.97 -7.25
CA GLY A 697 -3.97 -22.03 -8.34
C GLY A 697 -3.82 -20.56 -7.92
N CYS A 698 -4.26 -20.21 -6.70
CA CYS A 698 -4.03 -18.89 -6.12
C CYS A 698 -2.53 -18.61 -5.98
N TYR A 699 -1.75 -19.57 -5.46
CA TYR A 699 -0.30 -19.46 -5.36
C TYR A 699 0.37 -19.35 -6.73
N TYR A 700 0.05 -20.26 -7.66
CA TYR A 700 0.63 -20.25 -9.01
C TYR A 700 0.42 -18.90 -9.71
N LEU A 701 -0.83 -18.41 -9.79
CA LEU A 701 -1.11 -17.11 -10.39
C LEU A 701 -0.49 -15.95 -9.61
N SER A 702 -0.42 -16.02 -8.28
CA SER A 702 0.28 -15.00 -7.48
C SER A 702 1.77 -14.93 -7.85
N THR A 703 2.42 -16.08 -7.99
CA THR A 703 3.83 -16.17 -8.35
C THR A 703 4.08 -15.68 -9.79
N SER A 704 3.25 -16.10 -10.77
CA SER A 704 3.37 -15.66 -12.16
C SER A 704 3.01 -14.18 -12.39
N ILE A 705 2.11 -13.59 -11.59
CA ILE A 705 1.66 -12.19 -11.74
C ILE A 705 2.53 -11.20 -10.95
N VAL A 706 3.12 -11.60 -9.81
CA VAL A 706 3.71 -10.65 -8.85
C VAL A 706 5.25 -10.62 -8.84
N LEU A 707 5.93 -11.78 -8.91
CA LEU A 707 7.40 -11.80 -8.97
C LEU A 707 8.00 -10.97 -10.12
N PRO A 708 7.43 -10.95 -11.34
CA PRO A 708 7.97 -10.19 -12.48
C PRO A 708 8.25 -8.71 -12.19
N PHE A 709 7.39 -8.08 -11.39
CA PHE A 709 7.46 -6.65 -11.10
C PHE A 709 8.30 -6.34 -9.85
N GLY A 710 8.94 -7.36 -9.25
CA GLY A 710 9.71 -7.26 -8.01
C GLY A 710 8.85 -6.93 -6.78
N ARG A 711 7.55 -7.27 -6.81
CA ARG A 711 6.58 -6.95 -5.75
C ARG A 711 6.54 -8.06 -4.68
N PRO A 712 6.18 -7.75 -3.42
CA PRO A 712 6.08 -8.75 -2.36
C PRO A 712 4.90 -9.70 -2.60
N GLN A 713 5.08 -11.00 -2.34
CA GLN A 713 4.05 -12.02 -2.58
C GLN A 713 2.80 -11.81 -1.71
N PRO A 714 1.59 -11.74 -2.31
CA PRO A 714 0.32 -11.85 -1.59
C PRO A 714 0.17 -13.13 -0.77
N ILE A 715 0.70 -14.25 -1.27
CA ILE A 715 0.65 -15.56 -0.63
C ILE A 715 2.01 -16.27 -0.84
N PRO A 716 2.91 -16.26 0.16
CA PRO A 716 4.19 -16.97 0.05
C PRO A 716 3.97 -18.48 0.12
N PHE A 717 4.94 -19.26 -0.39
CA PHE A 717 4.88 -20.71 -0.29
C PHE A 717 4.86 -21.17 1.19
N SER A 718 3.90 -22.03 1.53
CA SER A 718 3.58 -22.38 2.92
C SER A 718 3.80 -23.87 3.22
N PRO A 719 4.01 -24.28 4.50
CA PRO A 719 4.15 -25.70 4.86
C PRO A 719 2.97 -26.57 4.41
N TYR A 720 1.76 -26.00 4.35
CA TYR A 720 0.60 -26.71 3.81
C TYR A 720 0.68 -26.92 2.28
N MET A 721 1.25 -25.97 1.53
CA MET A 721 1.52 -26.17 0.10
C MET A 721 2.59 -27.25 -0.13
N GLN A 722 3.64 -27.29 0.70
CA GLN A 722 4.65 -28.36 0.67
C GLN A 722 3.98 -29.73 0.82
N PHE A 723 3.18 -29.91 1.88
CA PHE A 723 2.38 -31.12 2.08
C PHE A 723 1.50 -31.46 0.86
N CYS A 724 0.77 -30.47 0.32
CA CYS A 724 -0.09 -30.66 -0.85
C CYS A 724 0.65 -31.11 -2.12
N VAL A 725 1.94 -30.80 -2.26
CA VAL A 725 2.77 -31.22 -3.40
C VAL A 725 3.67 -32.43 -3.12
N GLU A 726 3.71 -32.92 -1.88
CA GLU A 726 4.38 -34.18 -1.50
C GLU A 726 3.43 -35.40 -1.53
N LEU A 727 2.11 -35.18 -1.46
CA LEU A 727 1.12 -36.25 -1.60
C LEU A 727 1.23 -36.96 -2.97
N PRO A 728 1.05 -38.30 -3.04
CA PRO A 728 0.97 -39.00 -4.32
C PRO A 728 -0.19 -38.45 -5.19
N PRO A 729 0.06 -38.02 -6.44
CA PRO A 729 -0.98 -37.45 -7.28
C PRO A 729 -2.00 -38.51 -7.73
N HIS A 730 -3.29 -38.16 -7.75
CA HIS A 730 -4.35 -39.09 -8.15
C HIS A 730 -4.49 -39.28 -9.67
N ASP A 731 -4.04 -38.31 -10.48
CA ASP A 731 -4.05 -38.35 -11.94
C ASP A 731 -2.90 -37.49 -12.55
N ASP A 732 -2.72 -37.56 -13.87
CA ASP A 732 -1.75 -36.74 -14.61
C ASP A 732 -1.98 -35.21 -14.46
N ILE A 733 -3.18 -34.77 -14.06
CA ILE A 733 -3.53 -33.35 -13.85
C ILE A 733 -2.95 -32.87 -12.51
N GLU A 734 -3.14 -33.63 -11.44
CA GLU A 734 -2.55 -33.33 -10.13
C GLU A 734 -1.02 -33.45 -10.17
N ALA A 735 -0.48 -34.45 -10.87
CA ALA A 735 0.97 -34.57 -11.11
C ALA A 735 1.53 -33.33 -11.83
N ARG A 736 0.81 -32.82 -12.85
CA ARG A 736 1.16 -31.57 -13.56
C ARG A 736 1.09 -30.36 -12.62
N VAL A 737 0.04 -30.22 -11.83
CA VAL A 737 -0.13 -29.11 -10.87
C VAL A 737 0.98 -29.09 -9.84
N GLN A 738 1.32 -30.23 -9.25
CA GLN A 738 2.41 -30.35 -8.29
C GLN A 738 3.75 -29.93 -8.92
N ALA A 739 4.02 -30.31 -10.17
CA ALA A 739 5.23 -29.89 -10.88
C ALA A 739 5.24 -28.38 -11.19
N LEU A 740 4.12 -27.79 -11.62
CA LEU A 740 3.98 -26.35 -11.87
C LEU A 740 4.22 -25.52 -10.60
N VAL A 741 3.65 -25.95 -9.47
CA VAL A 741 3.81 -25.30 -8.16
C VAL A 741 5.25 -25.41 -7.67
N LYS A 742 5.85 -26.61 -7.71
CA LYS A 742 7.27 -26.81 -7.32
C LYS A 742 8.20 -25.97 -8.19
N ALA A 743 7.98 -25.92 -9.50
CA ALA A 743 8.75 -25.08 -10.42
C ALA A 743 8.60 -23.58 -10.09
N HIS A 744 7.39 -23.10 -9.77
CA HIS A 744 7.16 -21.72 -9.37
C HIS A 744 7.80 -21.39 -8.00
N HIS A 745 7.86 -22.33 -7.05
CA HIS A 745 8.60 -22.14 -5.80
C HIS A 745 10.12 -22.06 -6.02
N LEU A 746 10.68 -22.81 -6.99
CA LEU A 746 12.09 -22.61 -7.39
C LEU A 746 12.34 -21.22 -8.00
N VAL A 747 11.36 -20.61 -8.69
CA VAL A 747 11.44 -19.22 -9.17
C VAL A 747 11.36 -18.22 -8.02
N GLU A 748 10.53 -18.47 -7.01
CA GLU A 748 10.46 -17.68 -5.77
C GLU A 748 11.81 -17.71 -5.03
N GLN A 749 12.36 -18.91 -4.77
CA GLN A 749 13.68 -19.09 -4.17
C GLN A 749 14.79 -18.40 -4.98
N ALA A 750 14.82 -18.57 -6.32
CA ALA A 750 15.77 -17.89 -7.20
C ALA A 750 15.65 -16.35 -7.14
N THR A 751 14.43 -15.83 -6.92
CA THR A 751 14.17 -14.40 -6.77
C THR A 751 14.70 -13.86 -5.44
N GLU A 752 14.56 -14.60 -4.34
CA GLU A 752 15.15 -14.21 -3.05
C GLU A 752 16.69 -14.27 -3.07
N LEU A 753 17.29 -15.25 -3.77
CA LEU A 753 18.74 -15.32 -4.04
C LEU A 753 19.27 -14.12 -4.87
N ASN A 754 18.39 -13.30 -5.43
CA ASN A 754 18.73 -12.05 -6.12
C ASN A 754 18.53 -10.79 -5.26
N LYS A 755 17.82 -10.90 -4.12
CA LYS A 755 17.59 -9.81 -3.16
C LYS A 755 18.54 -9.85 -1.97
N ILE A 756 18.85 -11.05 -1.49
CA ILE A 756 19.62 -11.27 -0.26
C ILE A 756 21.11 -11.34 -0.61
N GLY A 757 21.89 -10.34 -0.19
CA GLY A 757 23.34 -10.42 -0.14
C GLY A 757 23.79 -11.56 0.78
N ALA A 758 24.86 -12.27 0.43
CA ALA A 758 25.21 -13.54 1.07
C ALA A 758 25.40 -13.40 2.60
N GLN A 759 24.47 -13.96 3.38
CA GLN A 759 24.54 -13.91 4.83
C GLN A 759 25.68 -14.81 5.36
N PRO A 760 26.34 -14.44 6.48
CA PRO A 760 27.41 -15.24 7.06
C PRO A 760 27.00 -16.70 7.29
N GLY A 761 27.77 -17.64 6.74
CA GLY A 761 27.50 -19.08 6.83
C GLY A 761 26.52 -19.64 5.78
N SER A 762 25.92 -18.82 4.91
CA SER A 762 25.13 -19.32 3.77
C SER A 762 26.00 -19.98 2.70
N PRO A 763 25.51 -21.02 1.98
CA PRO A 763 26.30 -21.68 0.93
C PRO A 763 26.61 -20.73 -0.25
N PRO A 764 27.70 -20.93 -1.00
CA PRO A 764 28.03 -20.11 -2.16
C PRO A 764 26.85 -20.01 -3.15
N LYS A 765 26.58 -18.81 -3.67
CA LYS A 765 25.42 -18.52 -4.55
C LYS A 765 25.33 -19.47 -5.75
N ASP A 766 26.46 -19.89 -6.31
CA ASP A 766 26.51 -20.87 -7.40
C ASP A 766 26.16 -22.30 -6.98
N SER A 767 26.54 -22.70 -5.75
CA SER A 767 26.12 -23.99 -5.18
C SER A 767 24.62 -24.02 -4.90
N GLN A 768 24.03 -22.87 -4.55
CA GLN A 768 22.58 -22.74 -4.40
C GLN A 768 21.88 -22.79 -5.78
N ILE A 769 22.38 -22.07 -6.79
CA ILE A 769 21.87 -22.14 -8.18
C ILE A 769 21.88 -23.58 -8.71
N GLU A 770 23.01 -24.30 -8.64
CA GLU A 770 23.08 -25.69 -9.12
C GLU A 770 22.26 -26.68 -8.24
N SER A 771 21.93 -26.33 -7.00
CA SER A 771 20.95 -27.06 -6.18
C SER A 771 19.52 -26.88 -6.70
N LEU A 772 19.11 -25.64 -7.04
CA LEU A 772 17.80 -25.37 -7.64
C LEU A 772 17.63 -26.07 -9.00
N ILE A 773 18.70 -26.12 -9.80
CA ILE A 773 18.70 -26.85 -11.09
C ILE A 773 18.50 -28.36 -10.87
N ARG A 774 19.19 -28.98 -9.91
CA ARG A 774 18.98 -30.40 -9.59
C ARG A 774 17.56 -30.69 -9.14
N GLN A 775 16.95 -29.80 -8.35
CA GLN A 775 15.54 -29.92 -7.96
C GLN A 775 14.61 -29.82 -9.17
N LEU A 776 14.87 -28.89 -10.10
CA LEU A 776 14.12 -28.76 -11.35
C LEU A 776 14.26 -29.99 -12.26
N ASP A 777 15.47 -30.55 -12.37
CA ASP A 777 15.72 -31.75 -13.16
C ASP A 777 15.04 -32.99 -12.55
N VAL A 778 14.95 -33.09 -11.23
CA VAL A 778 14.16 -34.12 -10.53
C VAL A 778 12.65 -33.93 -10.79
N ILE A 779 12.13 -32.70 -10.75
CA ILE A 779 10.73 -32.41 -11.11
C ILE A 779 10.46 -32.84 -12.57
N GLN A 780 11.38 -32.55 -13.49
CA GLN A 780 11.24 -32.93 -14.90
C GLN A 780 11.33 -34.45 -15.12
N GLN A 781 12.17 -35.16 -14.36
CA GLN A 781 12.28 -36.63 -14.40
C GLN A 781 11.07 -37.34 -13.80
N GLY A 782 10.37 -36.71 -12.86
CA GLY A 782 9.15 -37.25 -12.24
C GLY A 782 7.88 -37.13 -13.10
N LEU A 783 7.94 -36.49 -14.27
CA LEU A 783 6.80 -36.29 -15.16
C LEU A 783 6.65 -37.39 -16.21
N SER A 784 5.40 -37.79 -16.47
CA SER A 784 5.05 -38.64 -17.62
C SER A 784 5.45 -37.95 -18.94
N GLN A 785 5.86 -38.74 -19.95
CA GLN A 785 6.35 -38.21 -21.23
C GLN A 785 5.34 -37.26 -21.92
N THR A 786 4.04 -37.51 -21.75
CA THR A 786 2.95 -36.67 -22.25
C THR A 786 2.87 -35.33 -21.51
N ASN A 787 3.18 -35.30 -20.22
CA ASN A 787 3.26 -34.06 -19.45
C ASN A 787 4.55 -33.28 -19.75
N SER A 788 5.71 -33.94 -19.79
CA SER A 788 7.01 -33.27 -20.00
C SER A 788 7.19 -32.67 -21.41
N THR A 789 6.45 -33.17 -22.41
CA THR A 789 6.46 -32.66 -23.79
C THR A 789 5.35 -31.66 -24.12
N HIS A 790 4.43 -31.38 -23.18
CA HIS A 790 3.33 -30.44 -23.40
C HIS A 790 3.84 -28.98 -23.42
N PRO A 791 3.37 -28.10 -24.34
CA PRO A 791 3.94 -26.75 -24.49
C PRO A 791 3.97 -25.93 -23.18
N SER A 792 2.87 -25.88 -22.42
CA SER A 792 2.83 -25.19 -21.11
C SER A 792 3.88 -25.68 -20.10
N MET A 793 4.20 -26.98 -20.12
CA MET A 793 5.23 -27.56 -19.25
C MET A 793 6.64 -27.27 -19.77
N ILE A 794 6.86 -27.28 -21.09
CA ILE A 794 8.11 -26.83 -21.69
C ILE A 794 8.35 -25.36 -21.33
N PHE A 795 7.35 -24.49 -21.49
CA PHE A 795 7.43 -23.09 -21.06
C PHE A 795 7.73 -22.95 -19.58
N SER A 796 6.96 -23.60 -18.71
CA SER A 796 7.13 -23.44 -17.25
C SER A 796 8.47 -23.98 -16.76
N LEU A 797 8.92 -25.14 -17.24
CA LEU A 797 10.20 -25.73 -16.82
C LEU A 797 11.40 -24.96 -17.37
N ASP A 798 11.40 -24.57 -18.66
CA ASP A 798 12.51 -23.81 -19.22
C ASP A 798 12.50 -22.34 -18.80
N PHE A 799 11.34 -21.74 -18.52
CA PHE A 799 11.28 -20.45 -17.82
C PHE A 799 11.88 -20.58 -16.42
N THR A 800 11.51 -21.57 -15.60
CA THR A 800 12.15 -21.78 -14.30
C THR A 800 13.67 -21.97 -14.42
N ARG A 801 14.13 -22.70 -15.45
CA ARG A 801 15.57 -22.91 -15.72
C ARG A 801 16.28 -21.63 -16.18
N GLU A 802 15.64 -20.81 -17.01
CA GLU A 802 16.10 -19.46 -17.36
C GLU A 802 16.20 -18.62 -16.10
N ARG A 803 15.14 -18.54 -15.29
CA ARG A 803 15.06 -17.68 -14.11
C ARG A 803 16.14 -17.97 -13.10
N ILE A 804 16.42 -19.25 -12.84
CA ILE A 804 17.48 -19.74 -11.93
C ILE A 804 18.87 -19.32 -12.44
N TYR A 805 19.16 -19.45 -13.74
CA TYR A 805 20.46 -19.03 -14.28
C TYR A 805 20.59 -17.51 -14.48
N ALA A 806 19.48 -16.82 -14.74
CA ALA A 806 19.40 -15.37 -14.87
C ALA A 806 19.46 -14.61 -13.54
N VAL A 807 19.60 -15.31 -12.39
CA VAL A 807 19.90 -14.74 -11.07
C VAL A 807 21.20 -13.92 -11.06
N HIS A 808 22.11 -14.16 -12.01
CA HIS A 808 23.32 -13.37 -12.23
C HIS A 808 23.12 -12.13 -13.12
N THR A 809 21.89 -11.89 -13.63
CA THR A 809 21.51 -10.65 -14.33
C THR A 809 20.73 -9.73 -13.37
N PRO A 810 21.36 -8.73 -12.72
CA PRO A 810 20.71 -7.94 -11.67
C PRO A 810 19.52 -7.16 -12.24
N MET A 811 18.32 -7.30 -11.65
CA MET A 811 17.22 -6.36 -11.94
C MET A 811 17.72 -4.92 -11.64
N PRO A 812 17.25 -3.86 -12.34
CA PRO A 812 17.80 -2.49 -12.23
C PRO A 812 17.72 -1.79 -10.86
N LYS A 813 17.42 -2.51 -9.77
CA LYS A 813 17.13 -2.00 -8.42
C LYS A 813 17.96 -2.67 -7.31
N PHE A 814 18.80 -3.66 -7.64
CA PHE A 814 19.57 -4.43 -6.65
C PHE A 814 21.08 -4.26 -6.87
N GLN A 815 21.83 -4.20 -5.76
CA GLN A 815 23.28 -4.05 -5.80
C GLN A 815 23.97 -5.33 -6.31
N VAL A 816 25.21 -5.16 -6.78
CA VAL A 816 26.00 -6.17 -7.47
C VAL A 816 27.15 -6.63 -6.58
N HIS A 817 27.26 -7.95 -6.39
CA HIS A 817 28.48 -8.58 -5.90
C HIS A 817 29.33 -9.04 -7.10
N PRO A 818 30.58 -8.58 -7.26
CA PRO A 818 31.48 -9.05 -8.32
C PRO A 818 31.96 -10.51 -8.12
N GLU A 819 32.41 -11.10 -9.22
CA GLU A 819 33.30 -12.27 -9.27
C GLU A 819 32.83 -13.58 -8.62
N SER A 820 31.67 -14.07 -9.07
CA SER A 820 31.41 -15.52 -9.10
C SER A 820 32.15 -16.17 -10.28
N PRO A 821 32.90 -17.27 -10.10
CA PRO A 821 33.60 -17.95 -11.19
C PRO A 821 32.65 -18.72 -12.14
N CYS A 822 31.44 -19.08 -11.66
CA CYS A 822 30.44 -19.78 -12.48
C CYS A 822 29.44 -18.81 -13.16
N SER A 823 29.46 -17.52 -12.84
CA SER A 823 28.55 -16.51 -13.39
C SER A 823 28.45 -16.51 -14.93
N ARG A 824 29.59 -16.46 -15.64
CA ARG A 824 29.64 -16.55 -17.11
C ARG A 824 29.12 -17.90 -17.65
N LEU A 825 29.35 -19.00 -16.94
CA LEU A 825 28.80 -20.31 -17.30
C LEU A 825 27.27 -20.33 -17.16
N HIS A 826 26.74 -19.79 -16.05
CA HIS A 826 25.30 -19.68 -15.82
C HIS A 826 24.63 -18.78 -16.87
N LEU A 827 25.22 -17.62 -17.22
CA LEU A 827 24.68 -16.80 -18.30
C LEU A 827 24.75 -17.47 -19.69
N SER A 828 25.77 -18.29 -19.96
CA SER A 828 25.83 -19.09 -21.19
C SER A 828 24.76 -20.19 -21.24
N LYS A 829 24.51 -20.88 -20.10
CA LYS A 829 23.39 -21.82 -19.95
C LYS A 829 22.03 -21.10 -20.14
N CYS A 830 21.86 -19.92 -19.54
CA CYS A 830 20.68 -19.07 -19.69
C CYS A 830 20.44 -18.69 -21.16
N LEU A 831 21.45 -18.15 -21.84
CA LEU A 831 21.41 -17.82 -23.27
C LEU A 831 20.98 -19.01 -24.13
N THR A 832 21.50 -20.20 -23.83
CA THR A 832 21.14 -21.44 -24.55
C THR A 832 19.66 -21.80 -24.38
N ILE A 833 19.09 -21.61 -23.18
CA ILE A 833 17.66 -21.85 -22.89
C ILE A 833 16.79 -20.80 -23.57
N VAL A 834 17.19 -19.52 -23.54
CA VAL A 834 16.52 -18.40 -24.22
C VAL A 834 16.44 -18.64 -25.74
N ILE A 835 17.55 -19.05 -26.38
CA ILE A 835 17.57 -19.40 -27.81
C ILE A 835 16.66 -20.61 -28.07
N ARG A 836 16.67 -21.63 -27.20
CA ARG A 836 15.77 -22.78 -27.31
C ARG A 836 14.30 -22.38 -27.25
N LEU A 837 13.90 -21.55 -26.27
CA LEU A 837 12.53 -21.06 -26.11
C LEU A 837 12.07 -20.21 -27.30
N MET A 838 12.90 -19.30 -27.81
CA MET A 838 12.59 -18.49 -29.00
C MET A 838 12.46 -19.35 -30.28
N THR A 839 13.30 -20.38 -30.43
CA THR A 839 13.21 -21.35 -31.54
C THR A 839 11.98 -22.25 -31.40
N TYR A 840 11.61 -22.60 -30.16
CA TYR A 840 10.40 -23.38 -29.88
C TYR A 840 9.14 -22.57 -30.20
N LEU A 841 9.03 -21.34 -29.71
CA LEU A 841 7.94 -20.40 -30.02
C LEU A 841 7.71 -20.24 -31.53
N THR A 842 8.78 -20.06 -32.30
CA THR A 842 8.68 -19.89 -33.76
C THR A 842 8.32 -21.17 -34.52
N SER A 843 8.51 -22.36 -33.92
CA SER A 843 8.05 -23.64 -34.48
C SER A 843 6.63 -24.07 -34.06
N LEU A 844 6.00 -23.37 -33.09
CA LEU A 844 4.64 -23.71 -32.65
C LEU A 844 3.55 -23.41 -33.72
N PRO A 845 2.50 -24.25 -33.82
CA PRO A 845 1.32 -23.96 -34.62
C PRO A 845 0.55 -22.72 -34.10
N PRO A 846 -0.03 -21.88 -34.99
CA PRO A 846 -0.81 -20.71 -34.57
C PRO A 846 -1.96 -20.98 -33.59
N THR A 847 -2.56 -22.17 -33.64
CA THR A 847 -3.62 -22.61 -32.72
C THR A 847 -3.16 -22.61 -31.26
N VAL A 848 -1.90 -22.94 -30.98
CA VAL A 848 -1.35 -23.05 -29.62
C VAL A 848 -1.32 -21.69 -28.91
N PHE A 849 -1.06 -20.61 -29.63
CA PHE A 849 -1.10 -19.25 -29.08
C PHE A 849 -2.53 -18.80 -28.69
N THR A 850 -3.57 -19.49 -29.18
CA THR A 850 -4.97 -19.18 -28.84
C THR A 850 -5.47 -19.82 -27.54
N THR A 851 -4.66 -20.68 -26.92
CA THR A 851 -4.93 -21.33 -25.62
C THR A 851 -4.00 -20.85 -24.50
N PHE A 852 -2.94 -20.08 -24.80
CA PHE A 852 -1.99 -19.55 -23.82
C PHE A 852 -2.64 -18.70 -22.72
N THR A 853 -2.20 -18.93 -21.50
CA THR A 853 -2.57 -18.17 -20.30
C THR A 853 -1.70 -16.92 -20.13
N PHE A 854 -2.05 -16.05 -19.18
CA PHE A 854 -1.22 -14.92 -18.77
C PHE A 854 0.23 -15.33 -18.41
N PRO A 855 0.48 -16.40 -17.61
CA PRO A 855 1.81 -16.99 -17.43
C PRO A 855 2.59 -17.23 -18.73
N GLU A 856 2.04 -17.92 -19.75
CA GLU A 856 2.78 -18.13 -21.00
C GLU A 856 3.07 -16.82 -21.73
N TRP A 857 2.10 -15.90 -21.86
CA TRP A 857 2.33 -14.60 -22.48
C TRP A 857 3.39 -13.78 -21.74
N TYR A 858 3.41 -13.85 -20.41
CA TYR A 858 4.45 -13.24 -19.60
C TYR A 858 5.83 -13.90 -19.80
N HIS A 859 5.92 -15.23 -19.85
CA HIS A 859 7.19 -15.93 -20.09
C HIS A 859 7.84 -15.51 -21.42
N ILE A 860 7.05 -15.24 -22.47
CA ILE A 860 7.56 -14.70 -23.74
C ILE A 860 8.17 -13.31 -23.53
N ILE A 861 7.51 -12.44 -22.73
CA ILE A 861 8.02 -11.10 -22.41
C ILE A 861 9.35 -11.19 -21.65
N ASP A 862 9.45 -12.02 -20.60
CA ASP A 862 10.69 -12.12 -19.82
C ASP A 862 11.84 -12.74 -20.62
N VAL A 863 11.56 -13.75 -21.46
CA VAL A 863 12.55 -14.32 -22.39
C VAL A 863 13.06 -13.27 -23.39
N LEU A 864 12.19 -12.38 -23.89
CA LEU A 864 12.60 -11.25 -24.73
C LEU A 864 13.42 -10.21 -23.97
N VAL A 865 13.09 -9.93 -22.70
CA VAL A 865 13.85 -9.04 -21.82
C VAL A 865 15.22 -9.61 -21.52
N THR A 866 15.32 -10.87 -21.08
CA THR A 866 16.62 -11.54 -20.86
C THR A 866 17.43 -11.63 -22.14
N LEU A 867 16.83 -12.00 -23.29
CA LEU A 867 17.51 -12.00 -24.59
C LEU A 867 18.09 -10.62 -24.93
N SER A 868 17.30 -9.56 -24.76
CA SER A 868 17.73 -8.18 -24.95
C SER A 868 18.92 -7.85 -24.05
N ARG A 869 18.82 -8.16 -22.75
CA ARG A 869 19.87 -7.85 -21.75
C ARG A 869 21.17 -8.61 -21.98
N LEU A 870 21.11 -9.89 -22.35
CA LEU A 870 22.30 -10.69 -22.67
C LEU A 870 23.04 -10.16 -23.90
N CYS A 871 22.33 -9.54 -24.85
CA CYS A 871 22.89 -8.94 -26.05
C CYS A 871 23.55 -7.56 -25.87
N PHE A 872 23.71 -7.04 -24.64
CA PHE A 872 24.42 -5.79 -24.33
C PHE A 872 25.35 -5.97 -23.10
N PRO A 873 26.29 -5.04 -22.81
CA PRO A 873 27.20 -5.18 -21.67
C PRO A 873 26.45 -5.34 -20.34
N ILE A 874 26.92 -6.26 -19.50
CA ILE A 874 26.33 -6.56 -18.18
C ILE A 874 27.29 -6.05 -17.11
N PRO A 875 27.00 -4.92 -16.42
CA PRO A 875 27.95 -4.30 -15.50
C PRO A 875 28.40 -5.19 -14.33
N SER A 876 27.61 -6.20 -13.96
CA SER A 876 27.98 -7.18 -12.93
C SER A 876 28.98 -8.24 -13.37
N ILE A 877 29.17 -8.44 -14.68
CA ILE A 877 30.07 -9.45 -15.24
C ILE A 877 30.84 -8.79 -16.40
N PRO A 878 31.91 -8.02 -16.12
CA PRO A 878 32.73 -7.36 -17.14
C PRO A 878 33.40 -8.33 -18.14
N SER A 879 33.43 -9.63 -17.82
CA SER A 879 33.95 -10.72 -18.66
C SER A 879 32.91 -11.36 -19.60
N TRP A 880 31.71 -10.77 -19.69
CA TRP A 880 30.65 -11.14 -20.65
C TRP A 880 30.82 -10.38 -21.96
N ASP A 881 31.04 -11.07 -23.08
CA ASP A 881 31.08 -10.44 -24.42
C ASP A 881 29.68 -10.37 -25.05
N PRO A 882 29.07 -9.17 -25.19
CA PRO A 882 27.80 -9.02 -25.87
C PRO A 882 27.92 -9.14 -27.40
N ALA A 883 29.10 -8.93 -28.00
CA ALA A 883 29.29 -9.02 -29.45
C ALA A 883 29.17 -10.47 -29.92
N SER A 884 29.96 -11.38 -29.34
CA SER A 884 29.78 -12.83 -29.52
C SER A 884 28.37 -13.26 -29.13
N THR A 885 27.78 -12.71 -28.05
CA THR A 885 26.39 -13.05 -27.67
C THR A 885 25.39 -12.72 -28.77
N ARG A 886 25.47 -11.54 -29.39
CA ARG A 886 24.60 -11.15 -30.52
C ARG A 886 24.79 -12.07 -31.74
N GLN A 887 26.03 -12.47 -32.03
CA GLN A 887 26.35 -13.41 -33.12
C GLN A 887 25.81 -14.82 -32.86
N ILE A 888 25.92 -15.33 -31.63
CA ILE A 888 25.43 -16.64 -31.20
C ILE A 888 23.90 -16.66 -31.18
N ALA A 889 23.29 -15.67 -30.54
CA ALA A 889 21.85 -15.56 -30.38
C ALA A 889 21.11 -15.33 -31.69
N LYS A 890 21.75 -14.65 -32.66
CA LYS A 890 21.11 -14.18 -33.91
C LYS A 890 19.82 -13.41 -33.58
N TYR A 891 19.94 -12.42 -32.70
CA TYR A 891 18.84 -11.66 -32.10
C TYR A 891 17.79 -11.23 -33.12
N LEU A 892 18.22 -10.59 -34.22
CA LEU A 892 17.32 -10.11 -35.28
C LEU A 892 16.47 -11.25 -35.87
N PRO A 893 17.04 -12.33 -36.45
CA PRO A 893 16.28 -13.52 -36.86
C PRO A 893 15.32 -14.12 -35.84
N LEU A 894 15.69 -14.21 -34.55
CA LEU A 894 14.78 -14.75 -33.51
C LEU A 894 13.56 -13.84 -33.30
N VAL A 895 13.79 -12.53 -33.17
CA VAL A 895 12.72 -11.56 -32.87
C VAL A 895 11.85 -11.28 -34.10
N THR A 896 12.42 -11.23 -35.31
CA THR A 896 11.63 -11.14 -36.56
C THR A 896 10.84 -12.43 -36.84
N GLY A 897 11.42 -13.60 -36.53
CA GLY A 897 10.71 -14.87 -36.62
C GLY A 897 9.50 -14.92 -35.69
N LEU A 898 9.64 -14.42 -34.46
CA LEU A 898 8.52 -14.32 -33.51
C LEU A 898 7.47 -13.31 -33.97
N GLN A 899 7.87 -12.17 -34.56
CA GLN A 899 6.93 -11.20 -35.14
C GLN A 899 6.10 -11.83 -36.26
N ALA A 900 6.75 -12.51 -37.22
CA ALA A 900 6.07 -13.21 -38.30
C ALA A 900 5.12 -14.31 -37.78
N LYS A 901 5.49 -15.02 -36.70
CA LYS A 901 4.60 -15.98 -36.01
C LYS A 901 3.39 -15.30 -35.38
N MET A 902 3.53 -14.10 -34.79
CA MET A 902 2.38 -13.33 -34.28
C MET A 902 1.45 -12.89 -35.42
N GLU A 903 2.00 -12.49 -36.57
CA GLU A 903 1.20 -12.13 -37.76
C GLU A 903 0.44 -13.34 -38.32
N GLU A 904 1.05 -14.52 -38.35
CA GLU A 904 0.41 -15.81 -38.68
C GLU A 904 -0.74 -16.14 -37.71
N VAL A 905 -0.58 -15.87 -36.40
CA VAL A 905 -1.63 -16.04 -35.38
C VAL A 905 -2.78 -15.04 -35.60
N VAL A 906 -2.51 -13.78 -35.94
CA VAL A 906 -3.55 -12.79 -36.25
C VAL A 906 -4.37 -13.23 -37.47
N GLN A 907 -3.71 -13.70 -38.53
CA GLN A 907 -4.38 -14.23 -39.73
C GLN A 907 -5.23 -15.48 -39.41
N HIS A 908 -4.71 -16.40 -38.59
CA HIS A 908 -5.46 -17.60 -38.17
C HIS A 908 -6.70 -17.26 -37.32
N LEU A 909 -6.62 -16.23 -36.47
CA LEU A 909 -7.77 -15.73 -35.70
C LEU A 909 -8.82 -15.07 -36.59
N ALA A 910 -8.41 -14.29 -37.60
CA ALA A 910 -9.33 -13.69 -38.56
C ALA A 910 -10.15 -14.75 -39.32
N LEU A 911 -9.48 -15.79 -39.84
CA LEU A 911 -10.09 -16.91 -40.57
C LEU A 911 -11.06 -17.78 -39.75
N LYS A 912 -11.10 -17.62 -38.42
CA LYS A 912 -12.01 -18.34 -37.51
C LYS A 912 -13.09 -17.46 -36.88
N SER A 913 -13.14 -16.17 -37.22
CA SER A 913 -14.18 -15.26 -36.74
C SER A 913 -15.53 -15.55 -37.40
N SER A 914 -16.63 -15.33 -36.66
CA SER A 914 -18.00 -15.60 -37.14
C SER A 914 -18.34 -14.76 -38.40
N PRO A 915 -19.25 -15.20 -39.29
CA PRO A 915 -19.70 -14.40 -40.44
C PRO A 915 -20.23 -13.00 -40.08
N LEU A 916 -20.66 -12.81 -38.83
CA LEU A 916 -21.03 -11.51 -38.25
C LEU A 916 -19.85 -10.51 -38.12
N VAL A 917 -18.62 -10.92 -38.45
CA VAL A 917 -17.37 -10.15 -38.31
C VAL A 917 -16.81 -9.72 -39.68
N GLU A 918 -17.38 -10.15 -40.82
CA GLU A 918 -16.87 -9.79 -42.16
C GLU A 918 -16.86 -8.27 -42.38
N THR A 919 -17.89 -7.53 -41.92
CA THR A 919 -17.96 -6.06 -41.97
C THR A 919 -17.03 -5.34 -40.97
N ALA A 920 -16.30 -6.07 -40.13
CA ALA A 920 -15.46 -5.51 -39.08
C ALA A 920 -13.95 -5.54 -39.43
N HIS A 921 -13.52 -6.47 -40.28
CA HIS A 921 -12.10 -6.63 -40.67
C HIS A 921 -11.52 -5.44 -41.45
N GLU A 922 -12.34 -4.68 -42.16
CA GLU A 922 -11.90 -3.43 -42.81
C GLU A 922 -11.50 -2.32 -41.81
N LYS A 923 -11.79 -2.49 -40.51
CA LYS A 923 -11.55 -1.47 -39.46
C LYS A 923 -10.75 -2.01 -38.27
N GLY A 924 -9.57 -2.59 -38.56
CA GLY A 924 -8.40 -2.58 -37.66
C GLY A 924 -8.62 -3.05 -36.22
N HIS A 925 -9.21 -4.24 -36.03
CA HIS A 925 -9.52 -4.75 -34.68
C HIS A 925 -8.27 -5.22 -33.91
N VAL A 926 -8.19 -4.80 -32.65
CA VAL A 926 -6.99 -4.95 -31.81
C VAL A 926 -7.13 -6.15 -30.86
N ASN A 927 -6.21 -7.11 -30.95
CA ASN A 927 -6.14 -8.31 -30.09
C ASN A 927 -4.71 -8.54 -29.54
N ILE A 928 -4.55 -9.49 -28.60
CA ILE A 928 -3.26 -9.71 -27.92
C ILE A 928 -2.11 -10.02 -28.91
N PRO A 929 -2.23 -10.99 -29.85
CA PRO A 929 -1.17 -11.24 -30.84
C PRO A 929 -0.85 -10.03 -31.74
N TYR A 930 -1.85 -9.24 -32.14
CA TYR A 930 -1.65 -8.02 -32.93
C TYR A 930 -0.83 -6.97 -32.15
N LEU A 931 -1.16 -6.76 -30.87
CA LEU A 931 -0.40 -5.89 -29.97
C LEU A 931 1.02 -6.41 -29.73
N PHE A 932 1.17 -7.72 -29.59
CA PHE A 932 2.47 -8.34 -29.39
C PHE A 932 3.38 -8.15 -30.61
N SER A 933 2.84 -8.32 -31.82
CA SER A 933 3.56 -7.99 -33.07
C SER A 933 3.95 -6.50 -33.13
N ALA A 934 3.01 -5.60 -32.80
CA ALA A 934 3.29 -4.16 -32.77
C ALA A 934 4.38 -3.77 -31.76
N VAL A 935 4.47 -4.46 -30.61
CA VAL A 935 5.57 -4.28 -29.63
C VAL A 935 6.89 -4.86 -30.16
N LEU A 936 6.88 -6.03 -30.79
CA LEU A 936 8.07 -6.63 -31.40
C LEU A 936 8.68 -5.74 -32.48
N ALA A 937 7.85 -5.06 -33.29
CA ALA A 937 8.32 -4.10 -34.29
C ALA A 937 9.11 -2.93 -33.66
N ILE A 938 8.65 -2.37 -32.53
CA ILE A 938 9.36 -1.32 -31.79
C ILE A 938 10.69 -1.84 -31.24
N LEU A 939 10.69 -3.03 -30.62
CA LEU A 939 11.89 -3.67 -30.08
C LEU A 939 12.94 -3.92 -31.17
N LEU A 940 12.52 -4.26 -32.39
CA LEU A 940 13.40 -4.44 -33.55
C LEU A 940 13.95 -3.12 -34.11
N GLU A 941 13.18 -2.03 -34.03
CA GLU A 941 13.61 -0.69 -34.43
C GLU A 941 14.67 -0.16 -33.46
N GLN A 942 14.33 -0.06 -32.17
CA GLN A 942 15.23 0.44 -31.13
C GLN A 942 16.51 -0.43 -30.99
N TYR A 943 16.41 -1.76 -31.15
CA TYR A 943 17.59 -2.61 -31.13
C TYR A 943 18.60 -2.26 -32.24
N LYS A 944 18.13 -1.94 -33.46
CA LYS A 944 19.01 -1.58 -34.59
C LYS A 944 19.75 -0.27 -34.28
N GLU A 945 19.03 0.76 -33.83
CA GLU A 945 19.62 2.05 -33.43
C GLU A 945 20.73 1.85 -32.38
N ARG A 946 20.48 0.98 -31.40
CA ARG A 946 21.35 0.75 -30.26
C ARG A 946 22.55 -0.13 -30.59
N VAL A 947 22.43 -1.09 -31.50
CA VAL A 947 23.62 -1.79 -32.03
C VAL A 947 24.48 -0.82 -32.84
N THR A 948 23.91 0.13 -33.58
CA THR A 948 24.71 1.16 -34.28
C THR A 948 25.37 2.20 -33.36
N SER A 949 25.00 2.29 -32.08
CA SER A 949 25.61 3.22 -31.11
C SER A 949 26.66 2.59 -30.19
N PHE A 950 26.91 1.28 -30.28
CA PHE A 950 27.98 0.58 -29.56
C PHE A 950 29.07 0.15 -30.54
N VAL A 951 30.34 0.45 -30.24
CA VAL A 951 31.48 0.07 -31.08
C VAL A 951 32.00 -1.29 -30.63
N ASP A 952 31.86 -2.29 -31.50
CA ASP A 952 32.17 -3.69 -31.17
C ASP A 952 33.61 -4.08 -31.50
N THR A 953 34.39 -4.41 -30.47
CA THR A 953 35.58 -5.28 -30.59
C THR A 953 35.21 -6.71 -30.17
N PRO A 954 35.33 -7.73 -31.05
CA PRO A 954 34.87 -9.09 -30.77
C PRO A 954 35.81 -9.86 -29.83
N PHE A 955 35.26 -10.65 -28.89
CA PHE A 955 36.04 -11.56 -28.05
C PHE A 955 35.35 -12.92 -27.88
N ASN A 956 35.88 -13.96 -28.53
CA ASN A 956 35.18 -15.22 -28.76
C ASN A 956 34.68 -15.89 -27.46
N LEU A 957 33.36 -16.10 -27.34
CA LEU A 957 32.76 -16.63 -26.10
C LEU A 957 33.14 -18.10 -25.78
N PHE A 958 33.59 -18.85 -26.79
CA PHE A 958 33.77 -20.31 -26.74
C PHE A 958 35.22 -20.81 -26.71
N ASP A 959 36.23 -19.95 -26.59
CA ASP A 959 37.60 -20.43 -26.43
C ASP A 959 37.74 -21.28 -25.13
N PRO A 960 38.48 -22.40 -25.16
CA PRO A 960 38.57 -23.30 -24.03
C PRO A 960 39.26 -22.62 -22.83
N PRO A 961 38.93 -23.01 -21.58
CA PRO A 961 39.55 -22.42 -20.40
C PRO A 961 41.07 -22.66 -20.43
N PRO A 962 41.89 -21.70 -19.95
CA PRO A 962 43.32 -21.95 -19.77
C PRO A 962 43.50 -23.17 -18.87
N GLN A 963 44.34 -24.12 -19.30
CA GLN A 963 44.46 -25.41 -18.64
C GLN A 963 44.99 -25.22 -17.21
N TYR A 964 44.19 -25.62 -16.22
CA TYR A 964 44.66 -25.82 -14.85
C TYR A 964 45.64 -26.99 -14.83
N HIS A 965 46.92 -26.72 -15.08
CA HIS A 965 47.97 -27.70 -14.89
C HIS A 965 48.07 -28.05 -13.40
N HIS A 966 47.69 -29.29 -13.08
CA HIS A 966 47.88 -29.87 -11.75
C HIS A 966 49.35 -29.80 -11.34
N ALA A 967 49.63 -29.12 -10.23
CA ALA A 967 50.89 -29.26 -9.52
C ALA A 967 50.95 -30.62 -8.80
N ALA A 968 51.30 -31.67 -9.54
CA ALA A 968 51.78 -32.92 -8.97
C ALA A 968 53.19 -32.69 -8.36
N PRO A 969 53.60 -33.47 -7.32
CA PRO A 969 54.68 -33.07 -6.44
C PRO A 969 56.08 -33.15 -7.07
N GLN A 970 57.01 -32.35 -6.53
CA GLN A 970 58.42 -32.41 -6.89
C GLN A 970 59.04 -33.80 -6.61
N GLN A 971 59.70 -34.37 -7.61
CA GLN A 971 60.86 -35.24 -7.38
C GLN A 971 62.07 -34.69 -8.16
N SER A 972 63.13 -34.42 -7.39
CA SER A 972 64.54 -34.39 -7.79
C SER A 972 64.96 -33.82 -9.15
N ASN A 973 65.56 -32.63 -9.08
CA ASN A 973 66.91 -32.33 -9.58
C ASN A 973 67.21 -32.15 -11.08
N ASN A 974 67.93 -31.03 -11.31
CA ASN A 974 69.12 -30.89 -12.14
C ASN A 974 69.02 -30.71 -13.67
N THR A 975 69.49 -29.52 -14.08
CA THR A 975 70.46 -29.24 -15.18
C THR A 975 70.04 -29.48 -16.66
N SER A 976 70.41 -28.62 -17.61
CA SER A 976 71.15 -27.34 -17.54
C SER A 976 71.07 -26.53 -18.84
N SER A 977 71.54 -25.27 -18.79
CA SER A 977 72.37 -24.59 -19.82
C SER A 977 71.83 -24.53 -21.27
N GLU A 978 71.40 -23.36 -21.76
CA GLU A 978 72.24 -22.39 -22.51
C GLU A 978 72.05 -22.52 -24.06
N SER A 979 72.34 -21.52 -24.91
CA SER A 979 72.93 -20.18 -24.71
C SER A 979 72.61 -19.20 -25.87
N GLN A 980 72.46 -17.90 -25.54
CA GLN A 980 73.07 -16.71 -26.22
C GLN A 980 72.70 -16.40 -27.70
N HIS A 981 72.88 -15.20 -28.26
CA HIS A 981 73.21 -13.83 -27.79
C HIS A 981 72.75 -12.82 -28.88
N SER A 982 72.70 -11.49 -28.73
CA SER A 982 72.93 -10.52 -27.63
C SER A 982 71.99 -9.29 -27.87
N ASP A 983 72.20 -8.00 -27.54
CA ASP A 983 73.30 -7.20 -26.97
C ASP A 983 72.82 -5.81 -26.47
N SER A 984 73.74 -5.03 -25.88
CA SER A 984 73.95 -3.57 -25.97
C SER A 984 72.75 -2.58 -25.97
N ILE A 985 72.67 -1.54 -25.11
CA ILE A 985 73.64 -0.89 -24.20
C ILE A 985 72.89 -0.07 -23.09
N TYR A 986 73.35 -0.18 -21.82
CA TYR A 986 73.31 0.74 -20.62
C TYR A 986 72.24 1.87 -20.38
N PRO A 987 72.10 2.44 -19.13
CA PRO A 987 72.66 2.09 -17.81
C PRO A 987 71.69 2.05 -16.59
N MET A 988 72.26 1.67 -15.43
CA MET A 988 71.73 1.40 -14.08
C MET A 988 71.03 2.51 -13.25
N LYS A 989 70.44 2.06 -12.11
CA LYS A 989 70.01 2.73 -10.85
C LYS A 989 68.53 3.11 -10.78
N SER A 990 67.81 3.02 -9.65
CA SER A 990 68.00 2.40 -8.30
C SER A 990 66.60 2.39 -7.63
N GLY A 991 66.16 1.48 -6.75
CA GLY A 991 66.74 0.95 -5.51
C GLY A 991 65.59 0.85 -4.48
N LEU A 992 65.64 -0.06 -3.51
CA LEU A 992 64.51 -0.33 -2.59
C LEU A 992 64.52 0.52 -1.30
N CYS A 993 63.31 0.90 -0.84
CA CYS A 993 62.82 1.12 0.54
C CYS A 993 63.78 1.75 1.60
N PRO A 994 63.38 2.88 2.22
CA PRO A 994 62.57 2.80 3.46
C PRO A 994 61.31 3.70 3.37
N VAL A 995 60.33 3.72 4.30
CA VAL A 995 60.33 3.33 5.72
C VAL A 995 59.08 2.51 6.09
N MET A 996 59.30 1.27 6.54
CA MET A 996 58.50 0.65 7.61
C MET A 996 59.51 0.13 8.64
N ASN A 997 59.99 1.02 9.50
CA ASN A 997 60.90 0.68 10.58
C ASN A 997 60.76 1.71 11.70
N GLY A 998 60.51 1.25 12.93
CA GLY A 998 60.15 2.12 14.06
C GLY A 998 61.34 2.90 14.61
N ALA A 999 61.62 4.09 14.07
CA ALA A 999 62.63 5.00 14.59
C ALA A 999 62.24 6.49 14.38
N LEU A 1000 61.97 7.16 15.50
CA LEU A 1000 62.37 8.55 15.83
C LEU A 1000 62.52 9.55 14.65
N LYS A 1001 61.74 10.63 14.53
CA LYS A 1001 61.06 11.46 15.56
C LYS A 1001 59.81 12.16 14.99
N GLY A 1002 59.11 12.92 15.83
CA GLY A 1002 58.21 13.98 15.37
C GLY A 1002 58.93 15.07 14.55
N THR A 1003 58.15 15.99 13.99
CA THR A 1003 58.53 16.99 12.95
C THR A 1003 58.88 16.40 11.57
N GLN A 1004 57.84 16.00 10.81
CA GLN A 1004 57.84 16.04 9.33
C GLN A 1004 56.44 15.91 8.67
N TYR A 1005 55.38 15.65 9.44
CA TYR A 1005 53.99 15.69 8.94
C TYR A 1005 53.51 17.12 8.58
N GLY A 1006 54.15 18.16 9.12
CA GLY A 1006 53.86 19.57 8.81
C GLY A 1006 54.29 19.98 7.41
N ASP A 1007 55.49 19.60 7.00
CA ASP A 1007 56.09 20.01 5.71
C ASP A 1007 55.27 19.51 4.50
N ALA A 1008 54.65 18.33 4.62
CA ALA A 1008 53.73 17.79 3.63
C ALA A 1008 52.38 18.54 3.59
N MET A 1009 51.95 19.15 4.70
CA MET A 1009 50.70 19.89 4.81
C MET A 1009 50.82 21.31 4.24
N ASP A 1010 51.96 21.97 4.44
CA ASP A 1010 52.21 23.31 3.89
C ASP A 1010 52.47 23.28 2.36
N ALA A 1011 52.93 22.15 1.82
CA ALA A 1011 52.93 21.90 0.37
C ALA A 1011 51.52 21.82 -0.23
N PHE A 1012 50.53 21.36 0.55
CA PHE A 1012 49.13 21.31 0.13
C PHE A 1012 48.50 22.72 0.18
N LYS A 1013 48.68 23.46 1.28
CA LYS A 1013 48.21 24.86 1.44
C LYS A 1013 48.76 25.84 0.39
N THR A 1014 49.94 25.58 -0.16
CA THR A 1014 50.55 26.43 -1.19
C THR A 1014 50.05 26.13 -2.62
N THR A 1015 49.26 25.08 -2.82
CA THR A 1015 48.71 24.70 -4.14
C THR A 1015 47.20 24.97 -4.26
N THR A 1016 46.46 24.99 -3.14
CA THR A 1016 45.06 25.44 -3.07
C THR A 1016 44.88 26.40 -1.90
N GLY A 1017 44.50 27.65 -2.18
CA GLY A 1017 44.38 28.70 -1.15
C GLY A 1017 43.36 28.36 -0.05
N GLY A 1018 43.74 28.63 1.20
CA GLY A 1018 42.94 28.33 2.41
C GLY A 1018 41.82 29.34 2.67
N ASP A 1019 41.23 29.42 3.88
CA ASP A 1019 41.58 28.84 5.19
C ASP A 1019 40.29 28.70 6.03
N ALA A 1020 40.17 27.92 7.12
CA ALA A 1020 40.91 26.77 7.67
C ALA A 1020 40.03 26.09 8.76
N TRP A 1021 40.44 24.93 9.30
CA TRP A 1021 39.80 24.26 10.45
C TRP A 1021 40.85 23.82 11.49
N MET A 1022 40.42 23.70 12.76
CA MET A 1022 41.09 23.08 13.94
C MET A 1022 42.29 23.76 14.64
N GLY A 1023 42.18 23.81 15.97
CA GLY A 1023 43.10 23.16 16.94
C GLY A 1023 42.22 22.35 17.93
N SER A 1024 42.51 21.10 18.31
CA SER A 1024 43.61 20.58 19.16
C SER A 1024 43.46 20.98 20.65
N GLU A 1025 43.78 20.14 21.65
CA GLU A 1025 44.56 18.87 21.65
C GLU A 1025 44.10 17.90 22.78
N ILE A 1026 44.67 16.68 22.87
CA ILE A 1026 44.22 15.58 23.76
C ILE A 1026 45.39 15.05 24.64
N GLY A 1027 45.09 14.62 25.87
CA GLY A 1027 45.95 13.78 26.73
C GLY A 1027 45.35 12.37 26.94
N ALA A 1028 46.18 11.37 27.29
CA ALA A 1028 45.83 9.94 27.21
C ALA A 1028 46.13 9.15 28.51
N GLU A 1029 45.56 7.93 28.65
CA GLU A 1029 46.33 6.66 28.83
C GLU A 1029 45.45 5.37 28.97
N ILE A 1030 45.69 4.42 28.06
CA ILE A 1030 45.80 2.93 28.19
C ILE A 1030 44.71 2.08 28.93
N PHE A 1031 44.03 1.25 28.12
CA PHE A 1031 43.43 -0.10 28.31
C PHE A 1031 43.58 -0.89 29.63
N ASP A 1032 42.50 -1.60 30.03
CA ASP A 1032 42.34 -3.07 29.80
C ASP A 1032 40.88 -3.56 29.97
N GLY A 1033 40.53 -4.74 29.43
CA GLY A 1033 39.32 -5.54 29.80
C GLY A 1033 38.10 -5.52 28.85
N ASN A 1034 37.86 -6.65 28.14
CA ASN A 1034 36.74 -6.83 27.16
C ASN A 1034 35.32 -6.96 27.76
N VAL A 1035 34.32 -6.34 27.12
CA VAL A 1035 33.01 -6.96 26.75
C VAL A 1035 32.59 -6.42 25.37
N ILE A 1036 31.85 -7.23 24.60
CA ILE A 1036 31.42 -6.99 23.22
C ILE A 1036 30.34 -5.88 23.11
N GLU A 1037 30.54 -4.92 22.20
CA GLU A 1037 29.47 -4.16 21.53
C GLU A 1037 29.71 -4.19 20.01
N ASP A 1038 28.65 -4.42 19.22
CA ASP A 1038 28.73 -4.62 17.77
C ASP A 1038 27.68 -3.76 17.05
N TRP A 1039 28.00 -2.48 16.84
CA TRP A 1039 27.11 -1.45 16.27
C TRP A 1039 27.78 -0.72 15.11
N ALA A 1040 27.86 -1.38 13.93
CA ALA A 1040 28.41 -0.79 12.71
C ALA A 1040 27.68 -1.19 11.41
N LEU A 1041 26.38 -1.53 11.50
CA LEU A 1041 25.52 -1.87 10.38
C LEU A 1041 24.09 -1.33 10.63
N TRP A 1042 23.60 -0.44 9.75
CA TRP A 1042 22.19 -0.27 9.31
C TRP A 1042 21.89 1.05 8.56
N ASP A 1043 22.90 1.84 8.14
CA ASP A 1043 22.70 3.14 7.46
C ASP A 1043 22.59 3.03 5.91
N LEU A 1044 21.91 1.97 5.42
CA LEU A 1044 21.92 1.61 3.98
C LEU A 1044 20.59 1.04 3.44
N GLN A 1045 19.45 1.43 4.04
CA GLN A 1045 18.11 1.00 3.57
C GLN A 1045 17.17 2.13 3.10
N ALA A 1046 17.60 3.40 3.11
CA ALA A 1046 16.75 4.53 2.71
C ALA A 1046 16.54 4.71 1.18
N SER A 1047 17.36 4.08 0.34
CA SER A 1047 17.46 4.39 -1.11
C SER A 1047 16.73 3.44 -2.07
N MET A 1048 16.03 2.41 -1.58
CA MET A 1048 15.52 1.30 -2.42
C MET A 1048 14.06 1.39 -2.88
N TRP A 1049 13.28 2.41 -2.50
CA TRP A 1049 11.81 2.37 -2.63
C TRP A 1049 11.16 3.32 -3.67
N GLU A 1050 11.93 4.16 -4.37
CA GLU A 1050 11.41 4.97 -5.50
C GLU A 1050 11.65 4.27 -6.86
N GLY A 1051 10.81 3.26 -7.15
CA GLY A 1051 10.71 2.69 -8.49
C GLY A 1051 10.14 1.27 -8.53
N ALA A 1052 8.83 1.11 -8.76
CA ALA A 1052 8.18 -0.19 -9.02
C ALA A 1052 6.87 -0.05 -9.83
#